data_AF-A0A932KZK1-F1
#
_entry.id   AF-A0A932KZK1-F1
#
_cell.length_a   1.000
_cell.length_b   1.000
_cell.length_c   1.000
_cell.angle_alpha   90.00
_cell.angle_beta   90.00
_cell.angle_gamma   90.00
#
_symmetry.space_group_name_H-M   'P 1'
#
loop_
_entity.id
_entity.type
_entity.pdbx_description
1 polymer ?
#
loop_
_entity_poly.entity_id
_entity_poly.type
_entity_poly.pdbx_seq_one_letter_code
_entity_poly.pdbx_strand_id
1 'polypeptide(L)'
;MPNKPYKEFTASSRVLPDGAKYIREADATEVIEISIYLKARPSTAASGTNNHTSKDPRAALHESRALQHADDIKIVTDFAISHGLTVSSVEAGRRLIKVTGPLSKLLDAFKTKVAIYHDGKREYRGRNGALSLPEDLHGIIEGVLGLDNRDAANPHFTTIQQIDPAIVTGHRPNQVGSIYAFPPSVTGIGQCIAIIELGGGYLPADTQAAFTAMGLATPNVVAVSVDGGKNKPGDPNADGEVALDIQVAGGVAPGASLAVYFAPNSTQGFVDSITQAVHDIVNKPSIISISWGTAERNWTVQGCQLMNAALQDAANLGVSVFVASGDHLGTDNIADGRAHVDFPASSPWAIGCGGTLLDTNGDAVLSEVVWNEGANGWGTGGGISDLFDTPVFQLNANLPVSVNDGRVRRGVPDVGGNGASASGYLTVLNGQTVRIGGTSAVSPLWAGLTARLNQAAERNLGFYAPTLYNNPGLLRVITRGNNKPVNSDLGYNAGPGWSACTGLGVPVGDALYNFFKAHYSPVYQQGDPGNGIGGYDLRSPADRAIAFDYDHSGKTDHIALYRPGTGTMWILKNNAGIFTPVYHQGDPGNGIGGYNLKSPADQAFAFDYDHSGKMDHIALYRPGTGTIWILKNNAGTFTPVYQQGDPGNGIGGYNLKSPADQIIAFDYEHSGKRDYLALYRPGTGTIWILKNNAGTFTPVYQQGDPGNGIGGYNLMSTADRVFAFDYAHSGNSDHLALYRPGTGTIWILKNNAGTFTPV
;
A
#
# COMPACT_ATOMS: atom_id res chain seq x y z
N MET A 1 -29.91 6.87 -32.48
CA MET A 1 -28.95 6.05 -33.24
C MET A 1 -29.73 5.20 -34.23
N PRO A 2 -29.22 4.88 -35.45
CA PRO A 2 -29.90 3.92 -36.33
C PRO A 2 -30.10 2.58 -35.61
N ASN A 3 -31.17 1.85 -35.92
CA ASN A 3 -31.49 0.52 -35.38
C ASN A 3 -30.37 -0.47 -35.72
N LYS A 4 -29.31 -0.52 -34.91
CA LYS A 4 -28.21 -1.47 -35.07
C LYS A 4 -28.66 -2.87 -34.61
N PRO A 5 -28.15 -3.94 -35.24
CA PRO A 5 -28.52 -5.29 -34.85
C PRO A 5 -28.06 -5.59 -33.42
N TYR A 6 -28.92 -6.28 -32.67
CA TYR A 6 -28.60 -6.81 -31.35
C TYR A 6 -27.95 -8.19 -31.48
N LYS A 7 -26.97 -8.47 -30.62
CA LYS A 7 -26.31 -9.77 -30.48
C LYS A 7 -26.38 -10.24 -29.03
N GLU A 8 -26.53 -11.54 -28.84
CA GLU A 8 -26.54 -12.17 -27.53
C GLU A 8 -25.21 -11.96 -26.81
N PHE A 9 -25.28 -11.50 -25.56
CA PHE A 9 -24.13 -11.27 -24.69
C PHE A 9 -23.92 -12.47 -23.77
N THR A 10 -23.34 -13.53 -24.32
CA THR A 10 -23.26 -14.87 -23.71
C THR A 10 -22.60 -14.91 -22.33
N ALA A 11 -21.61 -14.04 -22.06
CA ALA A 11 -20.96 -13.93 -20.74
C ALA A 11 -21.94 -13.57 -19.61
N SER A 12 -23.06 -12.94 -19.96
CA SER A 12 -24.13 -12.64 -19.02
C SER A 12 -25.05 -13.83 -18.73
N SER A 13 -24.97 -14.95 -19.44
CA SER A 13 -25.96 -16.03 -19.30
C SER A 13 -26.16 -16.48 -17.85
N ARG A 14 -27.42 -16.68 -17.46
CA ARG A 14 -27.81 -17.21 -16.16
C ARG A 14 -28.77 -18.38 -16.35
N VAL A 15 -28.63 -19.38 -15.49
CA VAL A 15 -29.62 -20.43 -15.30
C VAL A 15 -30.32 -20.19 -13.96
N LEU A 16 -31.59 -20.55 -13.86
CA LEU A 16 -32.29 -20.51 -12.57
C LEU A 16 -31.67 -21.56 -11.62
N PRO A 17 -31.53 -21.26 -10.32
CA PRO A 17 -31.13 -22.24 -9.34
C PRO A 17 -32.06 -23.45 -9.34
N ASP A 18 -31.51 -24.62 -8.99
CA ASP A 18 -32.32 -25.83 -8.82
C ASP A 18 -33.42 -25.59 -7.78
N GLY A 19 -34.65 -25.97 -8.13
CA GLY A 19 -35.82 -25.78 -7.26
C GLY A 19 -36.42 -24.37 -7.24
N ALA A 20 -35.88 -23.41 -8.00
CA ALA A 20 -36.48 -22.08 -8.14
C ALA A 20 -37.90 -22.16 -8.74
N LYS A 21 -38.87 -21.56 -8.04
CA LYS A 21 -40.29 -21.54 -8.45
C LYS A 21 -40.67 -20.17 -8.95
N TYR A 22 -41.27 -20.08 -10.13
CA TYR A 22 -41.87 -18.84 -10.62
C TYR A 22 -43.05 -18.45 -9.72
N ILE A 23 -43.10 -17.17 -9.33
CA ILE A 23 -44.16 -16.62 -8.49
C ILE A 23 -45.07 -15.68 -9.28
N ARG A 24 -44.47 -14.64 -9.90
CA ARG A 24 -45.19 -13.59 -10.63
C ARG A 24 -44.27 -12.84 -11.59
N GLU A 25 -44.88 -12.08 -12.49
CA GLU A 25 -44.16 -11.10 -13.31
C GLU A 25 -43.51 -10.05 -12.40
N ALA A 26 -42.33 -9.57 -12.79
CA ALA A 26 -41.70 -8.45 -12.11
C ALA A 26 -42.45 -7.14 -12.40
N ASP A 27 -42.48 -6.22 -11.44
CA ASP A 27 -43.12 -4.93 -11.62
C ASP A 27 -42.37 -4.10 -12.68
N ALA A 28 -42.98 -3.96 -13.85
CA ALA A 28 -42.42 -3.24 -14.99
C ALA A 28 -42.16 -1.74 -14.72
N THR A 29 -42.79 -1.18 -13.69
CA THR A 29 -42.67 0.23 -13.29
C THR A 29 -41.65 0.45 -12.17
N GLU A 30 -41.15 -0.62 -11.55
CA GLU A 30 -40.10 -0.57 -10.53
C GLU A 30 -38.90 0.20 -11.08
N VAL A 31 -38.49 1.27 -10.38
CA VAL A 31 -37.27 2.01 -10.75
C VAL A 31 -36.09 1.35 -10.05
N ILE A 32 -35.14 0.86 -10.84
CA ILE A 32 -33.93 0.22 -10.33
C ILE A 32 -32.69 0.89 -10.92
N GLU A 33 -31.56 0.72 -10.22
CA GLU A 33 -30.24 1.09 -10.71
C GLU A 33 -29.44 -0.18 -11.06
N ILE A 34 -28.73 -0.13 -12.19
CA ILE A 34 -27.84 -1.19 -12.66
C ILE A 34 -26.41 -0.67 -12.82
N SER A 35 -25.45 -1.59 -12.75
CA SER A 35 -24.04 -1.31 -13.00
C SER A 35 -23.61 -1.82 -14.37
N ILE A 36 -23.08 -0.92 -15.21
CA ILE A 36 -22.47 -1.25 -16.49
C ILE A 36 -20.96 -1.03 -16.37
N TYR A 37 -20.20 -2.11 -16.52
CA TYR A 37 -18.74 -2.07 -16.46
C TYR A 37 -18.14 -2.06 -17.87
N LEU A 38 -17.16 -1.19 -18.08
CA LEU A 38 -16.41 -1.11 -19.34
C LEU A 38 -15.24 -2.10 -19.35
N LYS A 39 -14.93 -2.62 -20.53
CA LYS A 39 -13.77 -3.48 -20.77
C LYS A 39 -12.48 -2.75 -20.42
N ALA A 40 -11.54 -3.46 -19.81
CA ALA A 40 -10.19 -2.96 -19.69
C ALA A 40 -9.57 -2.80 -21.08
N ARG A 41 -8.88 -1.68 -21.31
CA ARG A 41 -8.11 -1.44 -22.53
C ARG A 41 -6.63 -1.73 -22.24
N PRO A 42 -5.87 -2.34 -23.17
CA PRO A 42 -4.44 -2.49 -23.00
C PRO A 42 -3.82 -1.12 -22.75
N SER A 43 -3.03 -1.01 -21.68
CA SER A 43 -2.23 0.18 -21.43
C SER A 43 -1.30 0.41 -22.63
N THR A 44 -1.38 1.56 -23.30
CA THR A 44 -0.36 2.00 -24.26
C THR A 44 0.98 2.34 -23.58
N ALA A 45 1.07 2.21 -22.25
CA ALA A 45 2.30 2.14 -21.49
C ALA A 45 2.53 0.68 -21.05
N ALA A 46 3.13 -0.13 -21.92
CA ALA A 46 3.55 -1.49 -21.61
C ALA A 46 4.97 -1.49 -21.06
N SER A 47 5.16 -2.04 -19.85
CA SER A 47 6.12 -3.14 -19.58
C SER A 47 6.55 -3.14 -18.11
N GLY A 48 6.15 -4.20 -17.39
CA GLY A 48 6.93 -4.86 -16.35
C GLY A 48 7.90 -4.03 -15.50
N THR A 49 7.39 -3.15 -14.64
CA THR A 49 8.01 -2.79 -13.37
C THR A 49 6.92 -2.26 -12.47
N ASN A 50 6.89 -2.71 -11.21
CA ASN A 50 6.12 -2.08 -10.13
C ASN A 50 6.60 -0.63 -9.94
N ASN A 51 6.18 0.29 -10.81
CA ASN A 51 6.49 1.70 -10.68
C ASN A 51 5.51 2.32 -9.68
N HIS A 52 5.86 2.16 -8.41
CA HIS A 52 5.33 2.90 -7.26
C HIS A 52 5.70 4.40 -7.29
N THR A 53 5.92 5.00 -8.47
CA THR A 53 6.51 6.34 -8.63
C THR A 53 5.49 7.48 -8.61
N SER A 54 4.20 7.19 -8.50
CA SER A 54 3.14 8.20 -8.33
C SER A 54 2.83 8.40 -6.84
N LYS A 55 2.82 9.67 -6.38
CA LYS A 55 2.47 10.06 -4.99
C LYS A 55 1.06 9.63 -4.57
N ASP A 56 0.15 9.36 -5.52
CA ASP A 56 -1.18 8.76 -5.26
C ASP A 56 -1.60 7.85 -6.45
N PRO A 57 -1.36 6.53 -6.38
CA PRO A 57 -1.61 5.61 -7.51
C PRO A 57 -3.09 5.52 -7.91
N ARG A 58 -4.02 5.80 -6.98
CA ARG A 58 -5.46 5.82 -7.30
C ARG A 58 -5.80 7.00 -8.18
N ALA A 59 -5.35 8.19 -7.80
CA ALA A 59 -5.58 9.41 -8.56
C ALA A 59 -5.00 9.29 -9.99
N ALA A 60 -3.77 8.80 -10.11
CA ALA A 60 -3.15 8.58 -11.42
C ALA A 60 -3.91 7.57 -12.29
N LEU A 61 -4.40 6.46 -11.71
CA LEU A 61 -5.22 5.49 -12.43
C LEU A 61 -6.57 6.07 -12.85
N HIS A 62 -7.20 6.87 -11.99
CA HIS A 62 -8.47 7.53 -12.28
C HIS A 62 -8.35 8.51 -13.45
N GLU A 63 -7.32 9.36 -13.44
CA GLU A 63 -7.05 10.31 -14.53
C GLU A 63 -6.77 9.57 -15.85
N SER A 64 -5.91 8.55 -15.81
CA SER A 64 -5.58 7.73 -16.98
C SER A 64 -6.83 7.06 -17.58
N ARG A 65 -7.69 6.45 -16.74
CA ARG A 65 -8.91 5.80 -17.20
C ARG A 65 -9.96 6.79 -17.70
N ALA A 66 -10.05 7.99 -17.13
CA ALA A 66 -10.94 9.03 -17.61
C ALA A 66 -10.61 9.43 -19.06
N LEU A 67 -9.32 9.56 -19.39
CA LEU A 67 -8.87 9.82 -20.75
C LEU A 67 -9.08 8.59 -21.65
N GLN A 68 -8.69 7.40 -21.19
CA GLN A 68 -8.74 6.17 -21.97
C GLN A 68 -10.16 5.73 -22.36
N HIS A 69 -11.15 6.00 -21.50
CA HIS A 69 -12.53 5.55 -21.68
C HIS A 69 -13.50 6.68 -22.05
N ALA A 70 -13.03 7.90 -22.37
CA ALA A 70 -13.91 9.03 -22.65
C ALA A 70 -14.95 8.74 -23.76
N ASP A 71 -14.51 8.14 -24.87
CA ASP A 71 -15.39 7.77 -25.98
C ASP A 71 -16.33 6.61 -25.62
N ASP A 72 -15.82 5.59 -24.94
CA ASP A 72 -16.58 4.42 -24.50
C ASP A 72 -17.71 4.86 -23.53
N ILE A 73 -17.39 5.74 -22.58
CA ILE A 73 -18.35 6.34 -21.65
C ILE A 73 -19.43 7.08 -22.43
N LYS A 74 -19.05 7.94 -23.37
CA LYS A 74 -20.00 8.71 -24.18
C LYS A 74 -20.96 7.78 -24.93
N ILE A 75 -20.44 6.73 -25.56
CA ILE A 75 -21.25 5.77 -26.32
C ILE A 75 -22.27 5.07 -25.42
N VAL A 76 -21.87 4.61 -24.23
CA VAL A 76 -22.76 3.94 -23.27
C VAL A 76 -23.78 4.92 -22.66
N THR A 77 -23.38 6.15 -22.36
CA THR A 77 -24.30 7.20 -21.89
C THR A 77 -25.35 7.55 -22.94
N ASP A 78 -24.95 7.76 -24.20
CA ASP A 78 -25.88 8.03 -25.29
C ASP A 78 -26.85 6.85 -25.53
N PHE A 79 -26.36 5.61 -25.39
CA PHE A 79 -27.20 4.41 -25.44
C PHE A 79 -28.26 4.42 -24.33
N ALA A 80 -27.89 4.68 -23.08
CA ALA A 80 -28.81 4.73 -21.95
C ALA A 80 -29.89 5.81 -22.15
N ILE A 81 -29.48 7.04 -22.50
CA ILE A 81 -30.39 8.16 -22.74
C ILE A 81 -31.37 7.83 -23.88
N SER A 82 -30.89 7.20 -24.96
CA SER A 82 -31.75 6.84 -26.10
C SER A 82 -32.84 5.82 -25.78
N HIS A 83 -32.69 5.05 -24.69
CA HIS A 83 -33.70 4.11 -24.18
C HIS A 83 -34.60 4.73 -23.09
N GLY A 84 -34.44 6.03 -22.82
CA GLY A 84 -35.18 6.73 -21.77
C GLY A 84 -34.71 6.35 -20.36
N LEU A 85 -33.44 5.97 -20.22
CA LEU A 85 -32.78 5.71 -18.95
C LEU A 85 -31.94 6.92 -18.53
N THR A 86 -31.68 7.04 -17.23
CA THR A 86 -30.87 8.12 -16.64
C THR A 86 -29.51 7.58 -16.23
N VAL A 87 -28.43 8.26 -16.59
CA VAL A 87 -27.09 7.95 -16.05
C VAL A 87 -26.96 8.63 -14.69
N SER A 88 -26.87 7.85 -13.61
CA SER A 88 -26.81 8.36 -12.23
C SER A 88 -25.38 8.63 -11.76
N SER A 89 -24.39 7.85 -12.23
CA SER A 89 -22.97 8.12 -12.00
C SER A 89 -22.10 7.64 -13.17
N VAL A 90 -20.95 8.29 -13.32
CA VAL A 90 -19.85 7.87 -14.20
C VAL A 90 -18.57 7.87 -13.39
N GLU A 91 -17.95 6.71 -13.25
CA GLU A 91 -16.80 6.48 -12.39
C GLU A 91 -15.69 5.83 -13.22
N ALA A 92 -15.02 6.65 -14.05
CA ALA A 92 -14.02 6.17 -15.00
C ALA A 92 -12.88 5.38 -14.31
N GLY A 93 -12.47 5.82 -13.11
CA GLY A 93 -11.46 5.10 -12.31
C GLY A 93 -11.84 3.65 -12.02
N ARG A 94 -13.12 3.36 -11.83
CA ARG A 94 -13.69 2.01 -11.62
C ARG A 94 -14.17 1.34 -12.90
N ARG A 95 -14.07 2.03 -14.05
CA ARG A 95 -14.69 1.65 -15.34
C ARG A 95 -16.19 1.41 -15.21
N LEU A 96 -16.86 2.16 -14.34
CA LEU A 96 -18.25 1.92 -13.96
C LEU A 96 -19.15 3.07 -14.42
N ILE A 97 -20.30 2.73 -14.99
CA ILE A 97 -21.40 3.64 -15.27
C ILE A 97 -22.65 3.09 -14.59
N LYS A 98 -23.26 3.89 -13.72
CA LYS A 98 -24.54 3.56 -13.08
C LYS A 98 -25.69 4.12 -13.91
N VAL A 99 -26.69 3.27 -14.17
CA VAL A 99 -27.86 3.63 -14.97
C VAL A 99 -29.13 3.27 -14.22
N THR A 100 -30.04 4.22 -14.13
CA THR A 100 -31.30 4.12 -13.39
C THR A 100 -32.50 4.35 -14.30
N GLY A 101 -33.56 3.57 -14.11
CA GLY A 101 -34.82 3.77 -14.84
C GLY A 101 -35.86 2.70 -14.54
N PRO A 102 -37.06 2.81 -15.12
CA PRO A 102 -38.09 1.79 -14.99
C PRO A 102 -37.59 0.43 -15.52
N LEU A 103 -37.90 -0.65 -14.81
CA LEU A 103 -37.47 -2.00 -15.15
C LEU A 103 -37.82 -2.35 -16.59
N SER A 104 -39.01 -2.00 -17.07
CA SER A 104 -39.42 -2.18 -18.47
C SER A 104 -38.46 -1.58 -19.50
N LYS A 105 -37.91 -0.39 -19.23
CA LYS A 105 -36.95 0.27 -20.14
C LYS A 105 -35.59 -0.41 -20.13
N LEU A 106 -35.14 -0.87 -18.96
CA LEU A 106 -33.91 -1.64 -18.83
C LEU A 106 -34.02 -3.00 -19.55
N LEU A 107 -35.13 -3.71 -19.37
CA LEU A 107 -35.39 -4.98 -20.05
C LEU A 107 -35.45 -4.80 -21.57
N ASP A 108 -36.06 -3.72 -22.06
CA ASP A 108 -36.05 -3.38 -23.49
C ASP A 108 -34.65 -3.01 -24.00
N ALA A 109 -33.88 -2.23 -23.25
CA ALA A 109 -32.52 -1.84 -23.64
C ALA A 109 -31.59 -3.05 -23.80
N PHE A 110 -31.70 -4.04 -22.91
CA PHE A 110 -30.85 -5.24 -22.89
C PHE A 110 -31.52 -6.50 -23.48
N LYS A 111 -32.70 -6.34 -24.11
CA LYS A 111 -33.52 -7.40 -24.72
C LYS A 111 -33.58 -8.69 -23.90
N THR A 112 -33.91 -8.55 -22.62
CA THR A 112 -34.04 -9.68 -21.68
C THR A 112 -35.40 -9.69 -21.01
N LYS A 113 -35.72 -10.78 -20.31
CA LYS A 113 -36.89 -10.90 -19.43
C LYS A 113 -36.43 -11.26 -18.02
N VAL A 114 -37.18 -10.82 -17.04
CA VAL A 114 -37.02 -11.16 -15.63
C VAL A 114 -38.40 -11.46 -15.04
N ALA A 115 -38.43 -12.26 -13.99
CA ALA A 115 -39.63 -12.50 -13.20
C ALA A 115 -39.27 -12.63 -11.72
N ILE A 116 -40.27 -12.67 -10.85
CA ILE A 116 -40.08 -12.97 -9.43
C ILE A 116 -40.13 -14.47 -9.23
N TYR A 117 -39.07 -15.01 -8.65
CA TYR A 117 -38.91 -16.42 -8.30
C TYR A 117 -38.75 -16.57 -6.78
N HIS A 118 -38.99 -17.78 -6.28
CA HIS A 118 -38.70 -18.17 -4.90
C HIS A 118 -37.77 -19.39 -4.90
N ASP A 119 -36.65 -19.32 -4.19
CA ASP A 119 -35.63 -20.39 -4.12
C ASP A 119 -35.78 -21.33 -2.92
N GLY A 120 -36.81 -21.14 -2.11
CA GLY A 120 -37.04 -21.88 -0.87
C GLY A 120 -36.69 -21.08 0.39
N LYS A 121 -35.92 -20.00 0.25
CA LYS A 121 -35.56 -19.08 1.33
C LYS A 121 -36.24 -17.72 1.17
N ARG A 122 -36.31 -17.20 -0.06
CA ARG A 122 -36.84 -15.85 -0.32
C ARG A 122 -37.36 -15.68 -1.74
N GLU A 123 -38.07 -14.58 -1.95
CA GLU A 123 -38.39 -14.09 -3.29
C GLU A 123 -37.25 -13.22 -3.85
N TYR A 124 -36.98 -13.33 -5.15
CA TYR A 124 -35.99 -12.51 -5.86
C TYR A 124 -36.39 -12.30 -7.33
N ARG A 125 -35.89 -11.21 -7.93
CA ARG A 125 -35.95 -10.95 -9.36
C ARG A 125 -34.85 -11.75 -10.06
N GLY A 126 -35.26 -12.72 -10.86
CA GLY A 126 -34.37 -13.64 -11.56
C GLY A 126 -34.53 -13.60 -13.08
N ARG A 127 -33.52 -14.07 -13.80
CA ARG A 127 -33.60 -14.37 -15.24
C ARG A 127 -33.02 -15.73 -15.62
N ASN A 128 -33.49 -16.24 -16.76
CA ASN A 128 -32.96 -17.42 -17.44
C ASN A 128 -32.54 -17.03 -18.87
N GLY A 129 -31.33 -17.41 -19.27
CA GLY A 129 -30.70 -17.00 -20.54
C GLY A 129 -29.80 -15.76 -20.42
N ALA A 130 -29.31 -15.28 -21.57
CA ALA A 130 -28.40 -14.14 -21.67
C ALA A 130 -29.13 -12.82 -21.97
N LEU A 131 -28.45 -11.71 -21.66
CA LEU A 131 -28.79 -10.39 -22.16
C LEU A 131 -28.42 -10.28 -23.65
N SER A 132 -28.93 -9.27 -24.35
CA SER A 132 -28.41 -8.87 -25.66
C SER A 132 -27.99 -7.41 -25.68
N LEU A 133 -26.93 -7.12 -26.42
CA LEU A 133 -26.41 -5.76 -26.60
C LEU A 133 -26.40 -5.40 -28.09
N PRO A 134 -26.55 -4.11 -28.45
CA PRO A 134 -26.15 -3.62 -29.77
C PRO A 134 -24.71 -4.04 -30.11
N GLU A 135 -24.46 -4.40 -31.36
CA GLU A 135 -23.18 -4.95 -31.81
C GLU A 135 -21.95 -4.10 -31.43
N ASP A 136 -22.07 -2.78 -31.45
CA ASP A 136 -21.01 -1.84 -31.10
C ASP A 136 -20.69 -1.78 -29.60
N LEU A 137 -21.61 -2.19 -28.73
CA LEU A 137 -21.37 -2.25 -27.29
C LEU A 137 -20.63 -3.53 -26.85
N HIS A 138 -20.59 -4.58 -27.68
CA HIS A 138 -19.86 -5.83 -27.35
C HIS A 138 -18.34 -5.61 -27.20
N GLY A 139 -17.79 -4.62 -27.91
CA GLY A 139 -16.39 -4.23 -27.80
C GLY A 139 -16.09 -3.32 -26.60
N ILE A 140 -17.12 -2.84 -25.90
CA ILE A 140 -17.03 -1.77 -24.90
C ILE A 140 -17.45 -2.25 -23.51
N ILE A 141 -18.52 -3.04 -23.40
CA ILE A 141 -19.09 -3.49 -22.13
C ILE A 141 -18.50 -4.85 -21.74
N GLU A 142 -17.93 -4.93 -20.53
CA GLU A 142 -17.46 -6.16 -19.89
C GLU A 142 -18.59 -6.88 -19.14
N GLY A 143 -19.53 -6.13 -18.56
CA GLY A 143 -20.68 -6.74 -17.90
C GLY A 143 -21.78 -5.76 -17.52
N VAL A 144 -22.98 -6.31 -17.32
CA VAL A 144 -24.18 -5.60 -16.87
C VAL A 144 -24.79 -6.36 -15.68
N LEU A 145 -24.80 -5.71 -14.52
CA LEU A 145 -25.24 -6.27 -13.23
C LEU A 145 -26.47 -5.52 -12.70
N GLY A 146 -27.28 -6.15 -11.83
CA GLY A 146 -28.42 -5.51 -11.15
C GLY A 146 -29.82 -5.89 -11.65
N LEU A 147 -29.93 -6.38 -12.89
CA LEU A 147 -31.20 -6.89 -13.43
C LEU A 147 -31.70 -8.14 -12.70
N ASP A 148 -30.76 -8.94 -12.19
CA ASP A 148 -31.00 -10.11 -11.35
C ASP A 148 -30.44 -9.80 -9.96
N ASN A 149 -31.25 -9.98 -8.92
CA ASN A 149 -30.88 -9.66 -7.54
C ASN A 149 -30.87 -10.90 -6.64
N ARG A 150 -30.66 -12.10 -7.20
CA ARG A 150 -30.38 -13.29 -6.39
C ARG A 150 -29.13 -13.07 -5.53
N ASP A 151 -29.09 -13.72 -4.37
CA ASP A 151 -27.93 -13.64 -3.47
C ASP A 151 -26.69 -14.14 -4.20
N ALA A 152 -25.59 -13.41 -4.04
CA ALA A 152 -24.33 -13.73 -4.68
C ALA A 152 -23.40 -14.55 -3.81
N ALA A 153 -23.58 -14.49 -2.49
CA ALA A 153 -22.67 -15.10 -1.54
C ALA A 153 -23.37 -15.43 -0.21
N ASN A 154 -22.72 -16.29 0.56
CA ASN A 154 -23.02 -16.57 1.95
C ASN A 154 -21.87 -16.06 2.82
N PRO A 155 -22.14 -15.64 4.07
CA PRO A 155 -21.10 -15.37 5.04
C PRO A 155 -20.47 -16.69 5.53
N HIS A 156 -19.15 -16.75 5.68
CA HIS A 156 -18.39 -17.99 5.95
C HIS A 156 -18.03 -18.15 7.43
N PHE A 157 -19.07 -18.18 8.27
CA PHE A 157 -18.94 -18.41 9.71
C PHE A 157 -19.82 -19.58 10.18
N THR A 158 -19.40 -20.19 11.30
CA THR A 158 -20.11 -21.31 11.93
C THR A 158 -21.23 -20.81 12.83
N THR A 159 -22.17 -21.67 13.21
CA THR A 159 -23.25 -21.32 14.16
C THR A 159 -22.75 -20.54 15.38
N ILE A 160 -23.39 -19.40 15.67
CA ILE A 160 -23.09 -18.57 16.85
C ILE A 160 -23.43 -19.37 18.11
N GLN A 161 -22.42 -19.59 18.96
CA GLN A 161 -22.58 -20.33 20.21
C GLN A 161 -22.54 -19.36 21.40
N GLN A 162 -23.60 -19.35 22.19
CA GLN A 162 -23.56 -18.72 23.51
C GLN A 162 -22.62 -19.51 24.41
N ILE A 163 -21.79 -18.80 25.17
CA ILE A 163 -20.78 -19.43 26.03
C ILE A 163 -21.28 -19.40 27.47
N ASP A 164 -21.17 -20.54 28.15
CA ASP A 164 -21.24 -20.57 29.61
C ASP A 164 -19.94 -19.94 30.18
N PRO A 165 -20.03 -18.82 30.93
CA PRO A 165 -18.87 -18.16 31.53
C PRO A 165 -18.00 -19.08 32.41
N ALA A 166 -18.54 -20.22 32.88
CA ALA A 166 -17.82 -21.21 33.68
C ALA A 166 -16.93 -22.18 32.86
N ILE A 167 -17.11 -22.27 31.54
CA ILE A 167 -16.34 -23.16 30.64
C ILE A 167 -15.90 -22.35 29.40
N VAL A 168 -14.90 -21.49 29.56
CA VAL A 168 -14.36 -20.70 28.43
C VAL A 168 -13.42 -21.56 27.59
N THR A 169 -13.91 -22.03 26.45
CA THR A 169 -13.11 -22.66 25.38
C THR A 169 -13.09 -21.70 24.17
N GLY A 170 -11.91 -21.36 23.66
CA GLY A 170 -11.72 -20.34 22.60
C GLY A 170 -10.85 -19.17 23.06
N HIS A 171 -10.56 -18.25 22.13
CA HIS A 171 -9.65 -17.12 22.35
C HIS A 171 -10.23 -15.81 21.87
N ARG A 172 -9.92 -14.70 22.55
CA ARG A 172 -10.16 -13.37 21.98
C ARG A 172 -9.24 -13.14 20.78
N PRO A 173 -9.62 -12.29 19.82
CA PRO A 173 -8.79 -12.06 18.63
C PRO A 173 -7.35 -11.63 18.92
N ASN A 174 -7.14 -10.72 19.88
CA ASN A 174 -5.80 -10.28 20.26
C ASN A 174 -4.94 -11.41 20.87
N GLN A 175 -5.56 -12.39 21.54
CA GLN A 175 -4.87 -13.58 22.04
C GLN A 175 -4.46 -14.51 20.90
N VAL A 176 -5.32 -14.70 19.89
CA VAL A 176 -4.94 -15.45 18.67
C VAL A 176 -3.76 -14.79 17.95
N GLY A 177 -3.78 -13.45 17.86
CA GLY A 177 -2.63 -12.68 17.36
C GLY A 177 -1.35 -12.97 18.15
N SER A 178 -1.41 -13.01 19.49
CA SER A 178 -0.26 -13.39 20.33
C SER A 178 0.20 -14.83 20.12
N ILE A 179 -0.73 -15.80 20.01
CA ILE A 179 -0.43 -17.22 19.76
C ILE A 179 0.30 -17.41 18.41
N TYR A 180 -0.07 -16.64 17.38
CA TYR A 180 0.64 -16.61 16.10
C TYR A 180 1.84 -15.65 16.07
N ALA A 181 2.31 -15.19 17.22
CA ALA A 181 3.46 -14.32 17.38
C ALA A 181 3.37 -13.02 16.55
N PHE A 182 2.21 -12.38 16.50
CA PHE A 182 2.07 -11.08 15.83
C PHE A 182 2.91 -10.04 16.56
N PRO A 183 3.71 -9.24 15.84
CA PRO A 183 4.67 -8.32 16.45
C PRO A 183 3.94 -7.28 17.32
N PRO A 184 4.18 -7.19 18.64
CA PRO A 184 3.43 -6.30 19.53
C PRO A 184 3.85 -4.83 19.43
N SER A 185 5.03 -4.55 18.86
CA SER A 185 5.58 -3.20 18.70
C SER A 185 4.95 -2.39 17.57
N VAL A 186 4.20 -3.05 16.69
CA VAL A 186 3.44 -2.43 15.59
C VAL A 186 1.97 -2.78 15.76
N THR A 187 1.12 -1.78 15.59
CA THR A 187 -0.32 -1.87 15.88
C THR A 187 -1.17 -1.76 14.62
N GLY A 188 -0.57 -1.45 13.47
CA GLY A 188 -1.26 -1.11 12.22
C GLY A 188 -1.53 0.38 12.06
N ILE A 189 -0.86 1.25 12.83
CA ILE A 189 -1.08 2.70 12.75
C ILE A 189 -0.81 3.24 11.34
N GLY A 190 -1.65 4.16 10.89
CA GLY A 190 -1.57 4.73 9.53
C GLY A 190 -2.11 3.83 8.44
N GLN A 191 -2.65 2.64 8.78
CA GLN A 191 -3.33 1.76 7.84
C GLN A 191 -4.86 1.88 7.94
N CYS A 192 -5.54 1.52 6.86
CA CYS A 192 -6.98 1.37 6.81
C CYS A 192 -7.32 -0.01 6.24
N ILE A 193 -8.12 -0.77 6.98
CA ILE A 193 -8.64 -2.08 6.57
C ILE A 193 -10.08 -1.88 6.11
N ALA A 194 -10.33 -2.18 4.84
CA ALA A 194 -11.69 -2.29 4.32
C ALA A 194 -12.26 -3.67 4.65
N ILE A 195 -13.51 -3.70 5.10
CA ILE A 195 -14.28 -4.92 5.37
C ILE A 195 -15.50 -4.89 4.44
N ILE A 196 -15.73 -5.96 3.69
CA ILE A 196 -16.81 -6.03 2.70
C ILE A 196 -17.99 -6.82 3.27
N GLU A 197 -19.16 -6.17 3.36
CA GLU A 197 -20.35 -6.75 3.97
C GLU A 197 -21.56 -6.70 3.04
N LEU A 198 -22.25 -7.83 2.90
CA LEU A 198 -23.40 -7.96 2.00
C LEU A 198 -24.76 -7.99 2.73
N GLY A 199 -24.76 -7.77 4.05
CA GLY A 199 -25.94 -7.75 4.89
C GLY A 199 -25.62 -7.38 6.33
N GLY A 200 -26.66 -7.28 7.16
CA GLY A 200 -26.54 -7.05 8.60
C GLY A 200 -25.94 -5.70 8.99
N GLY A 201 -25.32 -5.69 10.17
CA GLY A 201 -24.66 -4.51 10.70
C GLY A 201 -23.93 -4.77 12.01
N TYR A 202 -23.36 -3.70 12.57
CA TYR A 202 -22.75 -3.69 13.89
C TYR A 202 -23.36 -2.62 14.79
N LEU A 203 -23.38 -2.93 16.09
CA LEU A 203 -23.70 -1.97 17.13
C LEU A 203 -22.39 -1.38 17.69
N PRO A 204 -22.21 -0.04 17.72
CA PRO A 204 -21.03 0.57 18.31
C PRO A 204 -20.78 0.16 19.77
N ALA A 205 -21.85 -0.14 20.53
CA ALA A 205 -21.76 -0.62 21.90
C ALA A 205 -21.12 -2.02 22.00
N ASP A 206 -21.42 -2.92 21.05
CA ASP A 206 -20.82 -4.26 20.99
C ASP A 206 -19.35 -4.17 20.63
N THR A 207 -19.00 -3.33 19.65
CA THR A 207 -17.62 -3.02 19.33
C THR A 207 -16.90 -2.49 20.58
N GLN A 208 -17.43 -1.48 21.25
CA GLN A 208 -16.81 -0.94 22.46
C GLN A 208 -16.62 -2.01 23.55
N ALA A 209 -17.62 -2.85 23.80
CA ALA A 209 -17.55 -3.93 24.78
C ALA A 209 -16.50 -4.99 24.41
N ALA A 210 -16.40 -5.38 23.15
CA ALA A 210 -15.40 -6.34 22.67
C ALA A 210 -13.98 -5.82 22.86
N PHE A 211 -13.71 -4.57 22.46
CA PHE A 211 -12.39 -3.97 22.62
C PHE A 211 -12.04 -3.75 24.10
N THR A 212 -13.01 -3.38 24.93
CA THR A 212 -12.84 -3.32 26.39
C THR A 212 -12.47 -4.69 26.96
N ALA A 213 -13.14 -5.76 26.52
CA ALA A 213 -12.84 -7.13 26.95
C ALA A 213 -11.47 -7.61 26.48
N MET A 214 -10.94 -7.07 25.37
CA MET A 214 -9.57 -7.29 24.89
C MET A 214 -8.52 -6.41 25.59
N GLY A 215 -8.93 -5.43 26.41
CA GLY A 215 -8.02 -4.45 27.00
C GLY A 215 -7.47 -3.44 25.98
N LEU A 216 -8.22 -3.17 24.91
CA LEU A 216 -7.84 -2.30 23.80
C LEU A 216 -8.73 -1.06 23.74
N ALA A 217 -8.21 0.02 23.16
CA ALA A 217 -9.03 1.17 22.80
C ALA A 217 -9.99 0.80 21.65
N THR A 218 -11.20 1.36 21.66
CA THR A 218 -12.16 1.17 20.58
C THR A 218 -11.62 1.83 19.29
N PRO A 219 -11.51 1.10 18.17
CA PRO A 219 -11.01 1.66 16.93
C PRO A 219 -12.04 2.59 16.29
N ASN A 220 -11.58 3.45 15.39
CA ASN A 220 -12.48 4.19 14.51
C ASN A 220 -13.04 3.24 13.45
N VAL A 221 -14.35 3.00 13.49
CA VAL A 221 -15.08 2.18 12.51
C VAL A 221 -16.05 3.08 11.74
N VAL A 222 -15.84 3.22 10.44
CA VAL A 222 -16.72 3.99 9.55
C VAL A 222 -17.54 3.04 8.67
N ALA A 223 -18.84 3.28 8.57
CA ALA A 223 -19.71 2.58 7.65
C ALA A 223 -19.79 3.34 6.32
N VAL A 224 -19.49 2.66 5.22
CA VAL A 224 -19.57 3.18 3.84
C VAL A 224 -20.77 2.53 3.15
N SER A 225 -21.67 3.35 2.61
CA SER A 225 -22.84 2.86 1.87
C SER A 225 -22.47 2.62 0.42
N VAL A 226 -22.75 1.42 -0.09
CA VAL A 226 -22.61 1.05 -1.50
C VAL A 226 -23.95 0.56 -1.98
N ASP A 227 -24.44 1.10 -3.10
CA ASP A 227 -25.71 0.72 -3.72
C ASP A 227 -26.92 0.77 -2.76
N GLY A 228 -26.88 1.72 -1.82
CA GLY A 228 -27.90 1.88 -0.78
C GLY A 228 -27.82 0.86 0.37
N GLY A 229 -26.86 -0.06 0.35
CA GLY A 229 -26.49 -0.91 1.50
C GLY A 229 -26.01 -0.04 2.66
N LYS A 230 -26.37 -0.42 3.90
CA LYS A 230 -26.11 0.38 5.11
C LYS A 230 -25.86 -0.53 6.29
N ASN A 231 -25.16 -0.02 7.30
CA ASN A 231 -25.11 -0.65 8.62
C ASN A 231 -26.55 -0.76 9.16
N LYS A 232 -27.12 -1.96 9.13
CA LYS A 232 -28.50 -2.22 9.52
C LYS A 232 -28.59 -3.52 10.32
N PRO A 233 -28.19 -3.49 11.60
CA PRO A 233 -28.29 -4.66 12.46
C PRO A 233 -29.75 -5.10 12.61
N GLY A 234 -29.97 -6.41 12.75
CA GLY A 234 -31.27 -7.04 12.89
C GLY A 234 -31.36 -8.46 12.31
N ASP A 235 -30.34 -8.93 11.58
CA ASP A 235 -30.19 -10.33 11.17
C ASP A 235 -29.07 -10.95 12.00
N PRO A 236 -29.37 -11.83 12.98
CA PRO A 236 -28.35 -12.38 13.88
C PRO A 236 -27.17 -13.04 13.17
N ASN A 237 -27.39 -13.63 11.99
CA ASN A 237 -26.33 -14.28 11.24
C ASN A 237 -25.41 -13.26 10.57
N ALA A 238 -25.99 -12.33 9.81
CA ALA A 238 -25.21 -11.29 9.15
C ALA A 238 -24.56 -10.32 10.15
N ASP A 239 -25.22 -10.03 11.27
CA ASP A 239 -24.63 -9.21 12.35
C ASP A 239 -23.47 -9.92 13.03
N GLY A 240 -23.56 -11.25 13.19
CA GLY A 240 -22.48 -12.08 13.72
C GLY A 240 -21.22 -12.03 12.85
N GLU A 241 -21.39 -12.10 11.53
CA GLU A 241 -20.31 -11.93 10.55
C GLU A 241 -19.65 -10.54 10.65
N VAL A 242 -20.45 -9.47 10.56
CA VAL A 242 -19.95 -8.10 10.63
C VAL A 242 -19.23 -7.84 11.97
N ALA A 243 -19.78 -8.35 13.07
CA ALA A 243 -19.18 -8.23 14.39
C ALA A 243 -17.85 -9.00 14.49
N LEU A 244 -17.80 -10.22 13.96
CA LEU A 244 -16.58 -11.04 13.91
C LEU A 244 -15.48 -10.32 13.13
N ASP A 245 -15.77 -9.86 11.92
CA ASP A 245 -14.80 -9.22 11.03
C ASP A 245 -14.18 -7.98 11.66
N ILE A 246 -15.01 -7.08 12.20
CA ILE A 246 -14.55 -5.84 12.87
C ILE A 246 -13.68 -6.18 14.10
N GLN A 247 -14.15 -7.11 14.94
CA GLN A 247 -13.50 -7.41 16.21
C GLN A 247 -12.20 -8.19 16.01
N VAL A 248 -12.13 -9.06 14.99
CA VAL A 248 -10.90 -9.76 14.65
C VAL A 248 -9.89 -8.79 14.05
N ALA A 249 -10.25 -8.07 12.98
CA ALA A 249 -9.33 -7.16 12.30
C ALA A 249 -8.78 -6.09 13.24
N GLY A 250 -9.64 -5.39 13.98
CA GLY A 250 -9.19 -4.37 14.91
C GLY A 250 -8.56 -4.95 16.18
N GLY A 251 -8.99 -6.13 16.64
CA GLY A 251 -8.40 -6.79 17.81
C GLY A 251 -6.94 -7.18 17.58
N VAL A 252 -6.61 -7.64 16.37
CA VAL A 252 -5.23 -7.91 15.97
C VAL A 252 -4.53 -6.71 15.33
N ALA A 253 -5.18 -5.61 14.99
CA ALA A 253 -4.54 -4.38 14.51
C ALA A 253 -5.15 -3.12 15.16
N PRO A 254 -4.92 -2.90 16.46
CA PRO A 254 -5.61 -1.85 17.21
C PRO A 254 -5.27 -0.41 16.80
N GLY A 255 -4.20 -0.21 16.02
CA GLY A 255 -3.83 1.09 15.47
C GLY A 255 -4.43 1.38 14.09
N ALA A 256 -5.00 0.37 13.41
CA ALA A 256 -5.61 0.54 12.10
C ALA A 256 -6.99 1.18 12.20
N SER A 257 -7.36 1.94 11.18
CA SER A 257 -8.75 2.38 10.98
C SER A 257 -9.53 1.30 10.22
N LEU A 258 -10.83 1.18 10.50
CA LEU A 258 -11.70 0.19 9.86
C LEU A 258 -12.78 0.91 9.03
N ALA A 259 -12.92 0.52 7.77
CA ALA A 259 -13.97 1.02 6.87
C ALA A 259 -14.83 -0.17 6.39
N VAL A 260 -16.10 -0.20 6.79
CA VAL A 260 -17.01 -1.31 6.50
C VAL A 260 -17.93 -0.91 5.34
N TYR A 261 -17.78 -1.57 4.20
CA TYR A 261 -18.50 -1.28 2.96
C TYR A 261 -19.73 -2.18 2.88
N PHE A 262 -20.90 -1.61 3.14
CA PHE A 262 -22.17 -2.32 3.11
C PHE A 262 -22.79 -2.23 1.72
N ALA A 263 -23.07 -3.38 1.11
CA ALA A 263 -23.78 -3.48 -0.15
C ALA A 263 -24.94 -4.51 -0.08
N PRO A 264 -25.93 -4.46 -0.97
CA PRO A 264 -26.90 -5.53 -1.10
C PRO A 264 -26.25 -6.84 -1.54
N ASN A 265 -26.65 -7.97 -0.94
CA ASN A 265 -26.23 -9.31 -1.39
C ASN A 265 -26.74 -9.63 -2.80
N SER A 266 -25.92 -9.27 -3.78
CA SER A 266 -26.15 -9.45 -5.20
C SER A 266 -24.81 -9.36 -5.92
N THR A 267 -24.72 -9.89 -7.14
CA THR A 267 -23.45 -9.83 -7.89
C THR A 267 -23.04 -8.39 -8.15
N GLN A 268 -24.02 -7.48 -8.34
CA GLN A 268 -23.76 -6.05 -8.45
C GLN A 268 -23.14 -5.51 -7.16
N GLY A 269 -23.86 -5.61 -6.04
CA GLY A 269 -23.41 -5.04 -4.77
C GLY A 269 -22.05 -5.56 -4.34
N PHE A 270 -21.75 -6.84 -4.59
CA PHE A 270 -20.48 -7.45 -4.24
C PHE A 270 -19.31 -6.94 -5.09
N VAL A 271 -19.46 -6.84 -6.41
CA VAL A 271 -18.42 -6.26 -7.28
C VAL A 271 -18.26 -4.76 -7.00
N ASP A 272 -19.37 -4.07 -6.77
CA ASP A 272 -19.38 -2.63 -6.55
C ASP A 272 -18.75 -2.26 -5.21
N SER A 273 -18.94 -3.03 -4.14
CA SER A 273 -18.31 -2.76 -2.85
C SER A 273 -16.79 -2.93 -2.91
N ILE A 274 -16.29 -3.95 -3.61
CA ILE A 274 -14.86 -4.18 -3.77
C ILE A 274 -14.24 -3.09 -4.64
N THR A 275 -14.84 -2.78 -5.79
CA THR A 275 -14.32 -1.68 -6.63
C THR A 275 -14.39 -0.34 -5.92
N GLN A 276 -15.44 -0.07 -5.13
CA GLN A 276 -15.51 1.14 -4.30
C GLN A 276 -14.36 1.17 -3.28
N ALA A 277 -14.12 0.10 -2.53
CA ALA A 277 -13.05 0.03 -1.54
C ALA A 277 -11.66 0.16 -2.18
N VAL A 278 -11.41 -0.55 -3.27
CA VAL A 278 -10.13 -0.50 -4.01
C VAL A 278 -9.83 0.92 -4.47
N HIS A 279 -10.82 1.67 -4.92
CA HIS A 279 -10.67 3.00 -5.48
C HIS A 279 -11.02 4.15 -4.52
N ASP A 280 -11.28 3.87 -3.25
CA ASP A 280 -11.66 4.88 -2.26
C ASP A 280 -10.51 5.87 -2.00
N ILE A 281 -10.74 7.14 -2.35
CA ILE A 281 -9.79 8.25 -2.16
C ILE A 281 -9.98 8.97 -0.81
N VAL A 282 -11.04 8.67 -0.08
CA VAL A 282 -11.36 9.21 1.24
C VAL A 282 -10.73 8.35 2.32
N ASN A 283 -11.11 7.06 2.39
CA ASN A 283 -10.61 6.13 3.40
C ASN A 283 -9.25 5.52 3.02
N LYS A 284 -8.96 5.44 1.72
CA LYS A 284 -7.69 4.92 1.16
C LYS A 284 -7.25 3.58 1.77
N PRO A 285 -8.10 2.55 1.83
CA PRO A 285 -7.74 1.27 2.45
C PRO A 285 -6.51 0.66 1.78
N SER A 286 -5.57 0.17 2.58
CA SER A 286 -4.38 -0.56 2.10
C SER A 286 -4.62 -2.06 2.02
N ILE A 287 -5.69 -2.53 2.67
CA ILE A 287 -6.03 -3.94 2.84
C ILE A 287 -7.55 -4.08 2.73
N ILE A 288 -8.02 -5.16 2.12
CA ILE A 288 -9.44 -5.56 2.05
C ILE A 288 -9.58 -6.96 2.66
N SER A 289 -10.51 -7.13 3.60
CA SER A 289 -10.98 -8.42 4.12
C SER A 289 -12.34 -8.74 3.52
N ILE A 290 -12.51 -9.98 3.06
CA ILE A 290 -13.76 -10.49 2.49
C ILE A 290 -14.09 -11.83 3.15
N SER A 291 -15.20 -11.86 3.87
CA SER A 291 -15.70 -13.03 4.58
C SER A 291 -16.98 -13.61 3.95
N TRP A 292 -17.23 -13.25 2.69
CA TRP A 292 -18.39 -13.66 1.90
C TRP A 292 -17.96 -14.38 0.62
N GLY A 293 -18.66 -15.45 0.26
CA GLY A 293 -18.43 -16.12 -1.01
C GLY A 293 -19.40 -17.26 -1.32
N THR A 294 -19.15 -17.95 -2.42
CA THR A 294 -19.79 -19.22 -2.78
C THR A 294 -18.93 -19.93 -3.83
N ALA A 295 -19.14 -21.24 -4.01
CA ALA A 295 -18.54 -22.05 -5.05
C ALA A 295 -18.48 -21.31 -6.40
N GLU A 296 -17.30 -21.31 -7.00
CA GLU A 296 -17.02 -20.59 -8.24
C GLU A 296 -17.98 -20.97 -9.39
N ARG A 297 -18.52 -22.20 -9.38
CA ARG A 297 -19.53 -22.66 -10.36
C ARG A 297 -20.86 -21.90 -10.30
N ASN A 298 -21.18 -21.26 -9.17
CA ASN A 298 -22.41 -20.50 -9.00
C ASN A 298 -22.32 -19.10 -9.60
N TRP A 299 -21.11 -18.67 -9.98
CA TRP A 299 -20.87 -17.38 -10.60
C TRP A 299 -21.14 -17.42 -12.10
N THR A 300 -21.77 -16.35 -12.60
CA THR A 300 -21.80 -16.10 -14.05
C THR A 300 -20.42 -15.75 -14.56
N VAL A 301 -20.14 -16.04 -15.84
CA VAL A 301 -18.88 -15.68 -16.50
C VAL A 301 -18.56 -14.18 -16.33
N GLN A 302 -19.50 -13.29 -16.65
CA GLN A 302 -19.28 -11.83 -16.47
C GLN A 302 -19.03 -11.45 -15.00
N GLY A 303 -19.74 -12.06 -14.05
CA GLY A 303 -19.59 -11.75 -12.63
C GLY A 303 -18.20 -12.14 -12.11
N CYS A 304 -17.73 -13.33 -12.51
CA CYS A 304 -16.38 -13.80 -12.22
C CYS A 304 -15.31 -12.91 -12.87
N GLN A 305 -15.48 -12.55 -14.15
CA GLN A 305 -14.57 -11.64 -14.85
C GLN A 305 -14.46 -10.26 -14.17
N LEU A 306 -15.60 -9.65 -13.82
CA LEU A 306 -15.63 -8.34 -13.18
C LEU A 306 -15.04 -8.36 -11.77
N MET A 307 -15.38 -9.38 -10.97
CA MET A 307 -14.80 -9.56 -9.64
C MET A 307 -13.28 -9.78 -9.73
N ASN A 308 -12.83 -10.65 -10.63
CA ASN A 308 -11.41 -10.91 -10.83
C ASN A 308 -10.65 -9.66 -11.29
N ALA A 309 -11.25 -8.83 -12.16
CA ALA A 309 -10.69 -7.56 -12.59
C ALA A 309 -10.61 -6.53 -11.43
N ALA A 310 -11.60 -6.51 -10.53
CA ALA A 310 -11.58 -5.66 -9.34
C ALA A 310 -10.44 -6.05 -8.38
N LEU A 311 -10.22 -7.35 -8.18
CA LEU A 311 -9.12 -7.89 -7.38
C LEU A 311 -7.75 -7.63 -8.03
N GLN A 312 -7.68 -7.71 -9.36
CA GLN A 312 -6.48 -7.32 -10.11
C GLN A 312 -6.17 -5.83 -9.96
N ASP A 313 -7.18 -4.96 -9.96
CA ASP A 313 -7.00 -3.53 -9.70
C ASP A 313 -6.49 -3.28 -8.27
N ALA A 314 -6.96 -4.06 -7.29
CA ALA A 314 -6.42 -4.02 -5.92
C ALA A 314 -4.91 -4.32 -5.90
N ALA A 315 -4.49 -5.40 -6.56
CA ALA A 315 -3.09 -5.77 -6.67
C ALA A 315 -2.24 -4.67 -7.33
N ASN A 316 -2.73 -4.10 -8.43
CA ASN A 316 -2.06 -3.00 -9.16
C ASN A 316 -1.94 -1.70 -8.33
N LEU A 317 -2.91 -1.44 -7.45
CA LEU A 317 -2.94 -0.27 -6.58
C LEU A 317 -2.22 -0.49 -5.25
N GLY A 318 -1.58 -1.64 -5.05
CA GLY A 318 -0.86 -1.97 -3.82
C GLY A 318 -1.80 -2.22 -2.63
N VAL A 319 -3.00 -2.74 -2.88
CA VAL A 319 -3.98 -3.15 -1.89
C VAL A 319 -3.95 -4.67 -1.72
N SER A 320 -3.72 -5.15 -0.51
CA SER A 320 -3.80 -6.58 -0.20
C SER A 320 -5.26 -7.02 -0.07
N VAL A 321 -5.65 -8.18 -0.62
CA VAL A 321 -7.00 -8.71 -0.46
C VAL A 321 -6.95 -10.12 0.12
N PHE A 322 -7.63 -10.31 1.25
CA PHE A 322 -7.81 -11.59 1.92
C PHE A 322 -9.26 -12.05 1.76
N VAL A 323 -9.45 -13.34 1.50
CA VAL A 323 -10.78 -13.91 1.29
C VAL A 323 -10.90 -15.24 2.03
N ALA A 324 -11.92 -15.39 2.86
CA ALA A 324 -12.29 -16.65 3.50
C ALA A 324 -12.53 -17.75 2.43
N SER A 325 -11.95 -18.94 2.62
CA SER A 325 -12.01 -20.00 1.60
C SER A 325 -13.24 -20.90 1.66
N GLY A 326 -14.20 -20.61 2.55
CA GLY A 326 -15.43 -21.36 2.74
C GLY A 326 -15.39 -22.28 3.97
N ASP A 327 -16.58 -22.69 4.41
CA ASP A 327 -16.81 -23.36 5.69
C ASP A 327 -17.46 -24.76 5.58
N HIS A 328 -17.66 -25.24 4.35
CA HIS A 328 -18.39 -26.47 4.05
C HIS A 328 -17.54 -27.52 3.35
N LEU A 329 -16.31 -27.70 3.85
CA LEU A 329 -15.38 -28.74 3.41
C LEU A 329 -15.02 -28.59 1.92
N GLY A 330 -14.38 -29.60 1.32
CA GLY A 330 -13.97 -29.59 -0.09
C GLY A 330 -15.11 -29.64 -1.10
N THR A 331 -16.37 -29.71 -0.65
CA THR A 331 -17.57 -29.75 -1.51
C THR A 331 -18.36 -28.44 -1.52
N ASP A 332 -18.01 -27.47 -0.67
CA ASP A 332 -18.72 -26.21 -0.47
C ASP A 332 -20.26 -26.37 -0.33
N ASN A 333 -20.67 -27.40 0.40
CA ASN A 333 -22.07 -27.79 0.60
C ASN A 333 -22.88 -28.10 -0.68
N ILE A 334 -22.23 -28.47 -1.78
CA ILE A 334 -22.90 -28.84 -3.04
C ILE A 334 -22.95 -30.37 -3.18
N ALA A 335 -24.16 -30.92 -3.18
CA ALA A 335 -24.43 -32.35 -3.27
C ALA A 335 -24.53 -32.87 -4.72
N ASP A 336 -23.53 -32.61 -5.56
CA ASP A 336 -23.48 -33.02 -6.97
C ASP A 336 -22.42 -34.09 -7.28
N GLY A 337 -21.77 -34.62 -6.23
CA GLY A 337 -20.71 -35.61 -6.37
C GLY A 337 -19.36 -35.05 -6.83
N ARG A 338 -19.13 -33.74 -6.68
CA ARG A 338 -17.87 -33.06 -7.05
C ARG A 338 -17.30 -32.25 -5.89
N ALA A 339 -16.00 -31.98 -5.94
CA ALA A 339 -15.36 -30.98 -5.09
C ALA A 339 -15.52 -29.58 -5.70
N HIS A 340 -15.62 -28.55 -4.86
CA HIS A 340 -15.78 -27.16 -5.29
C HIS A 340 -14.88 -26.24 -4.47
N VAL A 341 -14.33 -25.20 -5.09
CA VAL A 341 -13.63 -24.13 -4.39
C VAL A 341 -14.48 -22.86 -4.38
N ASP A 342 -14.37 -22.09 -3.31
CA ASP A 342 -15.10 -20.85 -3.12
C ASP A 342 -14.48 -19.70 -3.94
N PHE A 343 -15.33 -18.79 -4.45
CA PHE A 343 -14.94 -17.54 -5.09
C PHE A 343 -15.59 -16.36 -4.35
N PRO A 344 -14.84 -15.30 -3.98
CA PRO A 344 -13.59 -14.86 -4.62
C PRO A 344 -12.27 -15.49 -4.15
N ALA A 345 -12.28 -16.43 -3.19
CA ALA A 345 -11.04 -17.04 -2.70
C ALA A 345 -10.23 -17.76 -3.79
N SER A 346 -10.88 -18.29 -4.83
CA SER A 346 -10.19 -18.93 -5.97
C SER A 346 -9.57 -17.95 -6.99
N SER A 347 -9.78 -16.64 -6.84
CA SER A 347 -9.11 -15.64 -7.68
C SER A 347 -7.58 -15.72 -7.53
N PRO A 348 -6.79 -15.64 -8.61
CA PRO A 348 -5.32 -15.56 -8.54
C PRO A 348 -4.80 -14.19 -8.07
N TRP A 349 -5.68 -13.20 -7.84
CA TRP A 349 -5.35 -11.86 -7.37
C TRP A 349 -5.75 -11.60 -5.90
N ALA A 350 -6.23 -12.64 -5.21
CA ALA A 350 -6.56 -12.61 -3.79
C ALA A 350 -5.78 -13.69 -3.02
N ILE A 351 -5.65 -13.50 -1.72
CA ILE A 351 -5.04 -14.47 -0.80
C ILE A 351 -6.18 -15.23 -0.12
N GLY A 352 -6.40 -16.48 -0.54
CA GLY A 352 -7.39 -17.36 0.06
C GLY A 352 -6.97 -17.82 1.46
N CYS A 353 -7.90 -17.78 2.41
CA CYS A 353 -7.68 -17.98 3.84
C CYS A 353 -8.46 -19.20 4.35
N GLY A 354 -7.73 -20.29 4.63
CA GLY A 354 -8.29 -21.54 5.16
C GLY A 354 -8.32 -21.63 6.68
N GLY A 355 -9.04 -22.62 7.19
CA GLY A 355 -9.28 -22.83 8.61
C GLY A 355 -8.50 -23.99 9.21
N THR A 356 -8.02 -23.78 10.44
CA THR A 356 -7.43 -24.80 11.30
C THR A 356 -8.24 -24.98 12.59
N LEU A 357 -8.10 -26.16 13.21
CA LEU A 357 -8.51 -26.40 14.58
C LEU A 357 -7.27 -26.23 15.46
N LEU A 358 -7.27 -25.19 16.29
CA LEU A 358 -6.17 -24.79 17.16
C LEU A 358 -6.44 -25.27 18.59
N ASP A 359 -5.50 -26.03 19.15
CA ASP A 359 -5.52 -26.49 20.53
C ASP A 359 -4.35 -25.89 21.31
N THR A 360 -4.63 -25.32 22.48
CA THR A 360 -3.68 -24.52 23.24
C THR A 360 -3.73 -24.81 24.74
N ASN A 361 -2.64 -24.47 25.42
CA ASN A 361 -2.60 -24.31 26.87
C ASN A 361 -2.06 -22.90 27.18
N GLY A 362 -2.98 -21.96 27.45
CA GLY A 362 -2.63 -20.54 27.43
C GLY A 362 -2.24 -20.09 26.02
N ASP A 363 -1.07 -19.46 25.88
CA ASP A 363 -0.55 -19.04 24.57
C ASP A 363 0.28 -20.13 23.86
N ALA A 364 0.54 -21.27 24.52
CA ALA A 364 1.31 -22.36 23.95
C ALA A 364 0.45 -23.26 23.05
N VAL A 365 0.83 -23.41 21.78
CA VAL A 365 0.18 -24.33 20.84
C VAL A 365 0.52 -25.78 21.21
N LEU A 366 -0.50 -26.56 21.57
CA LEU A 366 -0.37 -28.00 21.83
C LEU A 366 -0.46 -28.80 20.53
N SER A 367 -1.47 -28.47 19.72
CA SER A 367 -1.63 -29.04 18.38
C SER A 367 -2.42 -28.09 17.49
N GLU A 368 -2.20 -28.19 16.19
CA GLU A 368 -3.02 -27.51 15.20
C GLU A 368 -3.14 -28.37 13.95
N VAL A 369 -4.37 -28.61 13.52
CA VAL A 369 -4.72 -29.52 12.42
C VAL A 369 -5.71 -28.85 11.48
N VAL A 370 -5.97 -29.45 10.31
CA VAL A 370 -7.03 -28.99 9.41
C VAL A 370 -8.37 -28.94 10.15
N TRP A 371 -9.11 -27.84 9.99
CA TRP A 371 -10.46 -27.74 10.53
C TRP A 371 -11.42 -28.64 9.74
N ASN A 372 -11.93 -29.67 10.41
CA ASN A 372 -13.00 -30.54 9.93
C ASN A 372 -13.75 -31.12 11.14
N GLU A 373 -14.99 -30.68 11.34
CA GLU A 373 -15.86 -31.11 12.46
C GLU A 373 -16.80 -32.25 12.06
N GLY A 374 -16.46 -32.98 10.98
CA GLY A 374 -17.05 -34.26 10.62
C GLY A 374 -18.55 -34.19 10.32
N ALA A 375 -19.35 -34.86 11.15
CA ALA A 375 -20.78 -35.10 10.90
C ALA A 375 -21.63 -33.81 10.83
N ASN A 376 -21.13 -32.70 11.36
CA ASN A 376 -21.83 -31.41 11.30
C ASN A 376 -21.66 -30.71 9.94
N GLY A 377 -20.79 -31.21 9.06
CA GLY A 377 -20.53 -30.65 7.73
C GLY A 377 -19.65 -29.40 7.72
N TRP A 378 -19.21 -28.93 8.89
CA TRP A 378 -18.33 -27.78 9.05
C TRP A 378 -16.86 -28.13 8.86
N GLY A 379 -16.14 -27.31 8.11
CA GLY A 379 -14.70 -27.42 7.96
C GLY A 379 -14.19 -26.55 6.83
N THR A 380 -12.88 -26.33 6.80
CA THR A 380 -12.29 -25.42 5.81
C THR A 380 -12.60 -25.84 4.38
N GLY A 381 -13.05 -24.88 3.57
CA GLY A 381 -13.03 -25.00 2.12
C GLY A 381 -11.58 -25.08 1.61
N GLY A 382 -11.44 -25.58 0.38
CA GLY A 382 -10.13 -25.76 -0.23
C GLY A 382 -10.14 -26.86 -1.28
N GLY A 383 -9.33 -26.68 -2.32
CA GLY A 383 -9.30 -27.57 -3.47
C GLY A 383 -8.52 -27.00 -4.65
N ILE A 384 -8.84 -27.50 -5.84
CA ILE A 384 -8.29 -27.05 -7.11
C ILE A 384 -9.41 -26.43 -7.93
N SER A 385 -9.24 -25.16 -8.33
CA SER A 385 -10.22 -24.43 -9.14
C SER A 385 -10.48 -25.13 -10.47
N ASP A 386 -11.74 -25.12 -10.92
CA ASP A 386 -12.22 -25.47 -12.25
C ASP A 386 -12.17 -24.28 -13.22
N LEU A 387 -12.00 -23.04 -12.74
CA LEU A 387 -12.00 -21.81 -13.54
C LEU A 387 -10.62 -21.23 -13.85
N PHE A 388 -9.71 -21.22 -12.86
CA PHE A 388 -8.44 -20.48 -12.98
C PHE A 388 -7.25 -21.42 -13.15
N ASP A 389 -6.43 -21.16 -14.17
CA ASP A 389 -5.14 -21.84 -14.36
C ASP A 389 -4.20 -21.59 -13.16
N THR A 390 -3.20 -22.47 -13.00
CA THR A 390 -2.20 -22.31 -11.93
C THR A 390 -1.43 -21.00 -12.13
N PRO A 391 -1.50 -20.05 -11.17
CA PRO A 391 -0.73 -18.82 -11.28
C PRO A 391 0.77 -19.10 -11.12
N VAL A 392 1.61 -18.26 -11.72
CA VAL A 392 3.07 -18.45 -11.76
C VAL A 392 3.67 -18.68 -10.38
N PHE A 393 3.18 -17.99 -9.35
CA PHE A 393 3.68 -18.12 -7.99
C PHE A 393 3.36 -19.48 -7.33
N GLN A 394 2.38 -20.23 -7.83
CA GLN A 394 2.02 -21.56 -7.32
C GLN A 394 2.70 -22.72 -8.07
N LEU A 395 3.39 -22.47 -9.18
CA LEU A 395 3.97 -23.54 -10.02
C LEU A 395 4.93 -24.47 -9.24
N ASN A 396 5.65 -23.93 -8.26
CA ASN A 396 6.63 -24.68 -7.47
C ASN A 396 6.05 -25.20 -6.12
N ALA A 397 4.74 -25.07 -5.90
CA ALA A 397 4.09 -25.46 -4.65
C ALA A 397 3.71 -26.96 -4.58
N ASN A 398 3.99 -27.75 -5.63
CA ASN A 398 3.61 -29.16 -5.76
C ASN A 398 2.11 -29.41 -5.51
N LEU A 399 1.27 -28.68 -6.24
CA LEU A 399 -0.18 -28.78 -6.12
C LEU A 399 -0.68 -30.21 -6.43
N PRO A 400 -1.68 -30.73 -5.70
CA PRO A 400 -2.38 -31.94 -6.08
C PRO A 400 -3.21 -31.72 -7.34
N VAL A 401 -3.58 -32.81 -7.99
CA VAL A 401 -4.56 -32.79 -9.09
C VAL A 401 -5.99 -32.64 -8.55
N SER A 402 -6.88 -32.03 -9.35
CA SER A 402 -8.30 -31.97 -9.04
C SER A 402 -8.90 -33.37 -8.92
N VAL A 403 -9.65 -33.62 -7.84
CA VAL A 403 -10.40 -34.88 -7.66
C VAL A 403 -11.57 -35.02 -8.66
N ASN A 404 -11.92 -33.96 -9.38
CA ASN A 404 -13.01 -33.97 -10.36
C ASN A 404 -12.56 -34.45 -11.75
N ASP A 405 -11.37 -34.03 -12.21
CA ASP A 405 -10.92 -34.23 -13.60
C ASP A 405 -9.42 -34.50 -13.77
N GLY A 406 -8.66 -34.60 -12.69
CA GLY A 406 -7.23 -34.91 -12.71
C GLY A 406 -6.31 -33.78 -13.19
N ARG A 407 -6.83 -32.55 -13.38
CA ARG A 407 -6.02 -31.40 -13.82
C ARG A 407 -5.40 -30.64 -12.65
N VAL A 408 -4.25 -30.01 -12.89
CA VAL A 408 -3.62 -29.07 -11.96
C VAL A 408 -3.97 -27.65 -12.40
N ARG A 409 -4.55 -26.87 -11.48
CA ARG A 409 -5.05 -25.50 -11.67
C ARG A 409 -4.80 -24.69 -10.39
N ARG A 410 -5.34 -23.46 -10.25
CA ARG A 410 -5.19 -22.64 -9.04
C ARG A 410 -5.62 -23.43 -7.80
N GLY A 411 -4.70 -23.64 -6.86
CA GLY A 411 -4.97 -24.33 -5.61
C GLY A 411 -5.44 -23.35 -4.53
N VAL A 412 -6.47 -23.70 -3.76
CA VAL A 412 -7.06 -22.90 -2.66
C VAL A 412 -6.96 -23.72 -1.36
N PRO A 413 -6.65 -23.13 -0.19
CA PRO A 413 -6.31 -21.73 0.06
C PRO A 413 -4.82 -21.43 -0.13
N ASP A 414 -4.41 -20.17 0.07
CA ASP A 414 -3.00 -19.74 0.03
C ASP A 414 -2.36 -19.80 1.42
N VAL A 415 -3.11 -19.44 2.47
CA VAL A 415 -2.70 -19.44 3.87
C VAL A 415 -3.81 -20.02 4.76
N GLY A 416 -3.51 -20.25 6.03
CA GLY A 416 -4.48 -20.70 7.03
C GLY A 416 -4.43 -19.91 8.34
N GLY A 417 -5.37 -20.21 9.23
CA GLY A 417 -5.42 -19.75 10.61
C GLY A 417 -6.58 -20.39 11.35
N ASN A 418 -6.66 -20.19 12.66
CA ASN A 418 -7.71 -20.78 13.49
C ASN A 418 -9.07 -20.33 12.97
N GLY A 419 -9.92 -21.31 12.65
CA GLY A 419 -11.26 -21.10 12.12
C GLY A 419 -12.24 -22.17 12.59
N ALA A 420 -11.86 -23.07 13.49
CA ALA A 420 -12.79 -24.09 13.97
C ALA A 420 -13.78 -23.54 15.00
N SER A 421 -15.03 -24.02 14.98
CA SER A 421 -16.05 -23.66 15.97
C SER A 421 -15.62 -24.03 17.39
N ALA A 422 -15.01 -25.22 17.55
CA ALA A 422 -14.56 -25.74 18.84
C ALA A 422 -13.49 -24.89 19.53
N SER A 423 -12.66 -24.18 18.76
CA SER A 423 -11.60 -23.28 19.22
C SER A 423 -11.84 -21.82 18.79
N GLY A 424 -13.09 -21.46 18.49
CA GLY A 424 -13.46 -20.21 17.85
C GLY A 424 -13.14 -18.94 18.64
N TYR A 425 -13.45 -17.79 18.04
CA TYR A 425 -13.15 -16.48 18.56
C TYR A 425 -14.23 -16.01 19.52
N LEU A 426 -13.79 -15.49 20.66
CA LEU A 426 -14.65 -14.85 21.66
C LEU A 426 -14.93 -13.42 21.20
N THR A 427 -16.16 -13.17 20.74
CA THR A 427 -16.64 -11.87 20.23
C THR A 427 -17.82 -11.39 21.06
N VAL A 428 -18.25 -10.14 20.86
CA VAL A 428 -19.47 -9.58 21.46
C VAL A 428 -20.51 -9.32 20.39
N LEU A 429 -21.72 -9.83 20.62
CA LEU A 429 -22.88 -9.63 19.74
C LEU A 429 -24.13 -9.41 20.60
N ASN A 430 -24.87 -8.33 20.34
CA ASN A 430 -26.06 -7.93 21.09
C ASN A 430 -25.81 -7.88 22.62
N GLY A 431 -24.67 -7.32 23.03
CA GLY A 431 -24.23 -7.21 24.41
C GLY A 431 -23.78 -8.52 25.08
N GLN A 432 -23.76 -9.64 24.36
CA GLN A 432 -23.38 -10.96 24.88
C GLN A 432 -22.03 -11.39 24.33
N THR A 433 -21.20 -12.04 25.16
CA THR A 433 -20.02 -12.75 24.65
C THR A 433 -20.46 -14.03 23.96
N VAL A 434 -20.10 -14.19 22.69
CA VAL A 434 -20.40 -15.35 21.86
C VAL A 434 -19.12 -15.95 21.29
N ARG A 435 -19.16 -17.23 20.94
CA ARG A 435 -18.09 -17.89 20.20
C ARG A 435 -18.50 -18.07 18.75
N ILE A 436 -17.61 -17.66 17.85
CA ILE A 436 -17.80 -17.78 16.41
C ILE A 436 -16.53 -18.36 15.79
N GLY A 437 -16.65 -19.43 15.01
CA GLY A 437 -15.62 -19.96 14.13
C GLY A 437 -15.89 -19.59 12.67
N GLY A 438 -15.23 -20.28 11.76
CA GLY A 438 -15.28 -20.07 10.31
C GLY A 438 -14.01 -19.50 9.73
N THR A 439 -13.84 -19.71 8.43
CA THR A 439 -12.77 -19.06 7.64
C THR A 439 -12.97 -17.55 7.56
N SER A 440 -14.20 -17.05 7.82
CA SER A 440 -14.50 -15.64 8.06
C SER A 440 -13.63 -15.03 9.14
N ALA A 441 -13.19 -15.76 10.17
CA ALA A 441 -12.28 -15.20 11.17
C ALA A 441 -10.82 -15.09 10.67
N VAL A 442 -10.46 -15.84 9.63
CA VAL A 442 -9.07 -15.96 9.16
C VAL A 442 -8.71 -14.84 8.17
N SER A 443 -9.65 -14.42 7.32
CA SER A 443 -9.47 -13.26 6.44
C SER A 443 -9.13 -11.96 7.21
N PRO A 444 -9.92 -11.51 8.21
CA PRO A 444 -9.63 -10.32 9.00
C PRO A 444 -8.42 -10.51 9.92
N LEU A 445 -8.09 -11.73 10.35
CA LEU A 445 -6.86 -12.03 11.08
C LEU A 445 -5.63 -11.69 10.23
N TRP A 446 -5.60 -12.16 8.98
CA TRP A 446 -4.53 -11.86 8.03
C TRP A 446 -4.53 -10.40 7.58
N ALA A 447 -5.70 -9.79 7.45
CA ALA A 447 -5.81 -8.36 7.17
C ALA A 447 -5.17 -7.52 8.30
N GLY A 448 -5.45 -7.86 9.56
CA GLY A 448 -4.84 -7.19 10.71
C GLY A 448 -3.33 -7.43 10.82
N LEU A 449 -2.85 -8.66 10.54
CA LEU A 449 -1.42 -8.92 10.44
C LEU A 449 -0.76 -8.02 9.39
N THR A 450 -1.36 -7.94 8.21
CA THR A 450 -0.85 -7.14 7.09
C THR A 450 -0.80 -5.66 7.44
N ALA A 451 -1.77 -5.13 8.20
CA ALA A 451 -1.71 -3.75 8.68
C ALA A 451 -0.46 -3.51 9.53
N ARG A 452 -0.15 -4.44 10.44
CA ARG A 452 1.09 -4.38 11.24
C ARG A 452 2.34 -4.48 10.37
N LEU A 453 2.34 -5.35 9.37
CA LEU A 453 3.48 -5.53 8.47
C LEU A 453 3.69 -4.32 7.55
N ASN A 454 2.63 -3.70 7.03
CA ASN A 454 2.71 -2.45 6.26
C ASN A 454 3.32 -1.32 7.10
N GLN A 455 2.89 -1.19 8.36
CA GLN A 455 3.50 -0.23 9.29
C GLN A 455 5.00 -0.52 9.47
N ALA A 456 5.37 -1.78 9.72
CA ALA A 456 6.76 -2.18 9.93
C ALA A 456 7.65 -1.95 8.69
N ALA A 457 7.09 -2.12 7.50
CA ALA A 457 7.77 -1.96 6.21
C ALA A 457 7.85 -0.50 5.74
N GLU A 458 7.17 0.44 6.42
CA GLU A 458 7.00 1.83 5.99
C GLU A 458 6.40 1.97 4.57
N ARG A 459 5.65 0.96 4.12
CA ARG A 459 4.98 0.92 2.81
C ARG A 459 3.87 -0.12 2.78
N ASN A 460 2.94 0.01 1.84
CA ASN A 460 1.96 -1.04 1.59
C ASN A 460 2.62 -2.23 0.89
N LEU A 461 2.39 -3.45 1.39
CA LEU A 461 2.92 -4.67 0.79
C LEU A 461 2.19 -5.05 -0.52
N GLY A 462 0.93 -4.66 -0.68
CA GLY A 462 0.11 -4.96 -1.86
C GLY A 462 -0.21 -6.45 -2.01
N PHE A 463 -0.29 -6.97 -3.23
CA PHE A 463 -0.46 -8.41 -3.44
C PHE A 463 0.87 -9.15 -3.24
N TYR A 464 1.06 -9.74 -2.05
CA TYR A 464 2.32 -10.37 -1.66
C TYR A 464 2.27 -11.90 -1.57
N ALA A 465 1.24 -12.56 -2.12
CA ALA A 465 1.21 -14.02 -2.24
C ALA A 465 2.48 -14.59 -2.90
N PRO A 466 3.02 -14.01 -4.01
CA PRO A 466 4.27 -14.49 -4.59
C PRO A 466 5.45 -14.52 -3.62
N THR A 467 5.52 -13.55 -2.70
CA THR A 467 6.54 -13.50 -1.66
C THR A 467 6.39 -14.65 -0.67
N LEU A 468 5.17 -14.99 -0.25
CA LEU A 468 4.91 -16.12 0.65
C LEU A 468 5.26 -17.45 0.00
N TYR A 469 4.87 -17.65 -1.26
CA TYR A 469 5.17 -18.89 -2.00
C TYR A 469 6.67 -19.10 -2.25
N ASN A 470 7.43 -18.01 -2.44
CA ASN A 470 8.88 -18.07 -2.55
C ASN A 470 9.59 -18.25 -1.20
N ASN A 471 8.91 -17.98 -0.09
CA ASN A 471 9.46 -18.03 1.26
C ASN A 471 8.51 -18.77 2.22
N PRO A 472 8.19 -20.05 1.96
CA PRO A 472 7.20 -20.79 2.75
C PRO A 472 7.62 -20.96 4.22
N GLY A 473 8.92 -20.83 4.53
CA GLY A 473 9.44 -20.85 5.91
C GLY A 473 9.01 -19.66 6.77
N LEU A 474 8.35 -18.65 6.20
CA LEU A 474 7.69 -17.57 6.95
C LEU A 474 6.39 -18.03 7.64
N LEU A 475 5.94 -19.25 7.34
CA LEU A 475 4.69 -19.84 7.80
C LEU A 475 4.95 -21.19 8.48
N ARG A 476 4.06 -21.59 9.37
CA ARG A 476 4.08 -22.91 9.99
C ARG A 476 3.10 -23.82 9.26
N VAL A 477 3.64 -24.82 8.57
CA VAL A 477 2.86 -25.81 7.82
C VAL A 477 1.96 -26.64 8.74
N ILE A 478 0.74 -26.93 8.28
CA ILE A 478 -0.19 -27.87 8.92
C ILE A 478 -0.18 -29.18 8.14
N THR A 479 0.22 -30.28 8.79
CA THR A 479 0.52 -31.56 8.12
C THR A 479 -0.52 -32.65 8.36
N ARG A 480 -1.55 -32.40 9.17
CA ARG A 480 -2.52 -33.41 9.62
C ARG A 480 -3.96 -32.96 9.42
N GLY A 481 -4.80 -33.90 9.01
CA GLY A 481 -6.23 -33.70 8.78
C GLY A 481 -6.59 -33.59 7.30
N ASN A 482 -7.86 -33.36 7.01
CA ASN A 482 -8.41 -33.28 5.66
C ASN A 482 -9.67 -32.42 5.68
N ASN A 483 -10.12 -31.95 4.51
CA ASN A 483 -11.39 -31.27 4.36
C ASN A 483 -12.42 -32.13 3.62
N LYS A 484 -12.45 -33.44 3.87
CA LYS A 484 -13.40 -34.36 3.23
C LYS A 484 -14.67 -34.50 4.07
N PRO A 485 -15.87 -34.49 3.46
CA PRO A 485 -17.08 -34.94 4.13
C PRO A 485 -16.95 -36.37 4.66
N VAL A 486 -17.71 -36.68 5.71
CA VAL A 486 -17.74 -38.02 6.30
C VAL A 486 -18.14 -39.05 5.24
N ASN A 487 -17.38 -40.15 5.16
CA ASN A 487 -17.58 -41.22 4.18
C ASN A 487 -17.50 -40.77 2.71
N SER A 488 -16.72 -39.72 2.41
CA SER A 488 -16.50 -39.22 1.06
C SER A 488 -15.01 -39.07 0.75
N ASP A 489 -14.65 -39.27 -0.52
CA ASP A 489 -13.32 -38.92 -1.04
C ASP A 489 -13.28 -37.56 -1.73
N LEU A 490 -14.39 -36.83 -1.74
CA LEU A 490 -14.49 -35.48 -2.28
C LEU A 490 -13.82 -34.48 -1.33
N GLY A 491 -12.56 -34.16 -1.61
CA GLY A 491 -11.74 -33.22 -0.83
C GLY A 491 -10.29 -33.67 -0.78
N TYR A 492 -9.50 -33.02 0.07
CA TYR A 492 -8.04 -33.12 0.06
C TYR A 492 -7.48 -33.37 1.45
N ASN A 493 -6.27 -33.91 1.51
CA ASN A 493 -5.54 -34.15 2.75
C ASN A 493 -4.45 -33.10 2.94
N ALA A 494 -4.16 -32.75 4.19
CA ALA A 494 -2.95 -32.02 4.54
C ALA A 494 -1.71 -32.94 4.50
N GLY A 495 -0.54 -32.32 4.35
CA GLY A 495 0.75 -33.00 4.29
C GLY A 495 1.91 -31.99 4.39
N PRO A 496 3.16 -32.42 4.15
CA PRO A 496 4.29 -31.51 4.08
C PRO A 496 4.13 -30.49 2.94
N GLY A 497 4.53 -29.24 3.16
CA GLY A 497 4.44 -28.18 2.16
C GLY A 497 3.03 -27.60 2.03
N TRP A 498 2.71 -27.09 0.84
CA TRP A 498 1.39 -26.53 0.56
C TRP A 498 0.33 -27.64 0.52
N SER A 499 -0.88 -27.37 1.04
CA SER A 499 -2.03 -28.27 0.94
C SER A 499 -3.31 -27.55 0.53
N ALA A 500 -4.21 -28.25 -0.18
CA ALA A 500 -5.53 -27.76 -0.56
C ALA A 500 -6.55 -27.73 0.62
N CYS A 501 -6.04 -27.52 1.83
CA CYS A 501 -6.80 -27.36 3.07
C CYS A 501 -6.38 -26.09 3.81
N THR A 502 -5.07 -25.85 3.94
CA THR A 502 -4.49 -24.76 4.76
C THR A 502 -3.42 -23.95 4.02
N GLY A 503 -3.29 -24.19 2.73
CA GLY A 503 -2.31 -23.53 1.88
C GLY A 503 -0.88 -23.79 2.36
N LEU A 504 -0.09 -22.72 2.43
CA LEU A 504 1.28 -22.74 2.95
C LEU A 504 1.35 -22.92 4.49
N GLY A 505 0.21 -22.83 5.19
CA GLY A 505 0.13 -22.95 6.64
C GLY A 505 -0.29 -21.65 7.33
N VAL A 506 -0.07 -21.59 8.65
CA VAL A 506 -0.50 -20.50 9.53
C VAL A 506 0.62 -19.46 9.75
N PRO A 507 0.31 -18.20 10.09
CA PRO A 507 1.32 -17.16 10.22
C PRO A 507 2.32 -17.45 11.34
N VAL A 508 3.59 -17.10 11.09
CA VAL A 508 4.61 -16.91 12.12
C VAL A 508 4.94 -15.42 12.14
N GLY A 509 4.22 -14.67 12.97
CA GLY A 509 4.20 -13.20 12.90
C GLY A 509 5.58 -12.54 13.06
N ASP A 510 6.43 -13.04 13.94
CA ASP A 510 7.80 -12.52 14.11
C ASP A 510 8.69 -12.79 12.89
N ALA A 511 8.54 -13.93 12.22
CA ALA A 511 9.28 -14.23 11.00
C ALA A 511 8.85 -13.29 9.87
N LEU A 512 7.55 -13.09 9.70
CA LEU A 512 6.98 -12.13 8.75
C LEU A 512 7.41 -10.69 9.07
N TYR A 513 7.37 -10.29 10.33
CA TYR A 513 7.81 -8.96 10.78
C TYR A 513 9.27 -8.72 10.42
N ASN A 514 10.18 -9.62 10.81
CA ASN A 514 11.60 -9.46 10.54
C ASN A 514 11.93 -9.46 9.04
N PHE A 515 11.16 -10.21 8.24
CA PHE A 515 11.30 -10.25 6.80
C PHE A 515 10.89 -8.92 6.14
N PHE A 516 9.77 -8.33 6.56
CA PHE A 516 9.21 -7.13 5.93
C PHE A 516 9.65 -5.80 6.55
N LYS A 517 10.15 -5.79 7.79
CA LYS A 517 10.55 -4.57 8.50
C LYS A 517 11.59 -3.77 7.71
N ALA A 518 11.44 -2.44 7.67
CA ALA A 518 12.46 -1.54 7.17
C ALA A 518 13.74 -1.63 8.04
N HIS A 519 14.87 -1.96 7.40
CA HIS A 519 16.15 -2.09 8.08
C HIS A 519 16.96 -0.79 7.94
N TYR A 520 16.86 0.11 8.93
CA TYR A 520 17.83 1.19 9.11
C TYR A 520 18.79 0.79 10.23
N SER A 521 20.04 0.50 9.88
CA SER A 521 21.10 0.21 10.85
C SER A 521 22.16 1.30 10.77
N PRO A 522 22.60 1.89 11.91
CA PRO A 522 23.72 2.81 11.88
C PRO A 522 24.95 2.08 11.35
N VAL A 523 25.48 2.57 10.22
CA VAL A 523 26.69 2.00 9.61
C VAL A 523 27.96 2.38 10.36
N TYR A 524 27.87 3.41 11.20
CA TYR A 524 28.90 3.86 12.12
C TYR A 524 28.23 4.61 13.29
N GLN A 525 28.56 4.26 14.53
CA GLN A 525 28.08 4.98 15.71
C GLN A 525 29.14 5.00 16.82
N GLN A 526 29.16 6.09 17.57
CA GLN A 526 29.82 6.23 18.86
C GLN A 526 28.75 6.72 19.85
N GLY A 527 28.83 6.30 21.11
CA GLY A 527 27.91 6.79 22.15
C GLY A 527 28.12 8.29 22.47
N ASP A 528 27.34 8.81 23.41
CA ASP A 528 27.59 10.12 24.03
C ASP A 528 27.97 9.90 25.51
N PRO A 529 29.23 10.16 25.92
CA PRO A 529 30.32 10.74 25.12
C PRO A 529 30.99 9.73 24.19
N GLY A 530 31.38 10.20 23.00
CA GLY A 530 32.07 9.40 21.98
C GLY A 530 33.58 9.64 21.95
N ASN A 531 34.31 8.76 21.26
CA ASN A 531 35.76 8.92 21.03
C ASN A 531 36.10 9.63 19.70
N GLY A 532 35.09 10.15 19.01
CA GLY A 532 35.22 10.70 17.67
C GLY A 532 35.36 9.62 16.60
N ILE A 533 36.06 9.91 15.50
CA ILE A 533 36.09 9.08 14.29
C ILE A 533 37.47 9.09 13.64
N GLY A 534 37.99 7.91 13.29
CA GLY A 534 39.27 7.76 12.57
C GLY A 534 40.48 8.47 13.20
N GLY A 535 40.48 8.65 14.53
CA GLY A 535 41.52 9.35 15.29
C GLY A 535 41.25 10.83 15.56
N TYR A 536 40.22 11.42 14.96
CA TYR A 536 39.77 12.78 15.24
C TYR A 536 38.74 12.77 16.38
N ASP A 537 38.99 13.47 17.49
CA ASP A 537 38.26 13.28 18.75
C ASP A 537 36.83 13.86 18.79
N LEU A 538 36.48 14.84 17.94
CA LEU A 538 35.20 15.56 17.94
C LEU A 538 34.83 16.19 19.30
N ARG A 539 35.82 16.48 20.17
CA ARG A 539 35.59 16.99 21.52
C ARG A 539 35.43 18.52 21.58
N SER A 540 35.77 19.22 20.51
CA SER A 540 35.67 20.67 20.48
C SER A 540 34.33 21.10 19.90
N PRO A 541 33.61 22.05 20.52
CA PRO A 541 32.40 22.63 19.92
C PRO A 541 32.70 23.41 18.62
N ALA A 542 33.98 23.69 18.34
CA ALA A 542 34.41 24.28 17.08
C ALA A 542 34.53 23.26 15.95
N ASP A 543 34.50 21.95 16.23
CA ASP A 543 34.65 20.92 15.21
C ASP A 543 33.54 20.99 14.15
N ARG A 544 33.94 20.82 12.89
CA ARG A 544 33.06 20.83 11.72
C ARG A 544 33.38 19.64 10.82
N ALA A 545 32.38 19.15 10.12
CA ALA A 545 32.49 18.01 9.21
C ALA A 545 31.82 18.32 7.87
N ILE A 546 32.38 17.82 6.77
CA ILE A 546 31.79 17.86 5.44
C ILE A 546 32.00 16.51 4.74
N ALA A 547 31.01 16.08 3.95
CA ALA A 547 31.16 14.95 3.05
C ALA A 547 31.99 15.38 1.83
N PHE A 548 32.94 14.55 1.41
CA PHE A 548 33.95 14.90 0.40
C PHE A 548 34.29 13.71 -0.49
N ASP A 549 34.74 13.97 -1.72
CA ASP A 549 35.21 12.95 -2.68
C ASP A 549 36.72 13.07 -2.87
N TYR A 550 37.50 12.51 -1.95
CA TYR A 550 38.96 12.69 -1.97
C TYR A 550 39.65 12.00 -3.15
N ASP A 551 39.13 10.87 -3.61
CA ASP A 551 39.74 10.04 -4.66
C ASP A 551 39.08 10.20 -6.04
N HIS A 552 38.25 11.24 -6.21
CA HIS A 552 37.63 11.62 -7.48
C HIS A 552 36.71 10.53 -8.05
N SER A 553 36.02 9.79 -7.18
CA SER A 553 35.17 8.66 -7.55
C SER A 553 33.76 9.05 -8.04
N GLY A 554 33.36 10.30 -7.81
CA GLY A 554 31.98 10.78 -7.95
C GLY A 554 31.10 10.52 -6.73
N LYS A 555 31.66 10.02 -5.62
CA LYS A 555 30.94 9.71 -4.39
C LYS A 555 31.53 10.49 -3.23
N THR A 556 30.67 11.16 -2.46
CA THR A 556 31.10 11.84 -1.22
C THR A 556 31.19 10.85 -0.06
N ASP A 557 32.05 9.84 -0.18
CA ASP A 557 32.22 8.75 0.78
C ASP A 557 33.43 8.94 1.72
N HIS A 558 34.10 10.09 1.62
CA HIS A 558 35.08 10.56 2.59
C HIS A 558 34.48 11.63 3.51
N ILE A 559 35.05 11.77 4.71
CA ILE A 559 34.67 12.81 5.66
C ILE A 559 35.86 13.73 5.87
N ALA A 560 35.72 15.01 5.52
CA ALA A 560 36.69 16.02 5.90
C ALA A 560 36.25 16.73 7.20
N LEU A 561 37.14 16.75 8.19
CA LEU A 561 36.94 17.28 9.53
C LEU A 561 37.92 18.43 9.75
N TYR A 562 37.47 19.52 10.34
CA TYR A 562 38.34 20.65 10.65
C TYR A 562 37.93 21.37 11.94
N ARG A 563 38.92 22.00 12.57
CA ARG A 563 38.77 22.83 13.77
C ARG A 563 39.26 24.24 13.45
N PRO A 564 38.35 25.18 13.16
CA PRO A 564 38.71 26.58 12.97
C PRO A 564 39.45 27.13 14.20
N GLY A 565 40.46 27.97 13.96
CA GLY A 565 41.26 28.59 15.01
C GLY A 565 42.56 27.84 15.35
N THR A 566 42.61 26.53 15.13
CA THR A 566 43.78 25.71 15.51
C THR A 566 44.63 25.29 14.33
N GLY A 567 44.12 25.38 13.10
CA GLY A 567 44.79 24.88 11.89
C GLY A 567 44.65 23.37 11.68
N THR A 568 43.81 22.69 12.46
CA THR A 568 43.57 21.24 12.37
C THR A 568 42.65 20.92 11.19
N MET A 569 43.04 19.96 10.36
CA MET A 569 42.19 19.39 9.32
C MET A 569 42.56 17.94 9.03
N TRP A 570 41.55 17.08 8.97
CA TRP A 570 41.67 15.66 8.67
C TRP A 570 40.74 15.31 7.52
N ILE A 571 41.14 14.40 6.65
CA ILE A 571 40.25 13.78 5.66
C ILE A 571 40.33 12.29 5.89
N LEU A 572 39.18 11.69 6.18
CA LEU A 572 39.04 10.30 6.52
C LEU A 572 38.42 9.55 5.34
N LYS A 573 39.05 8.45 4.94
CA LYS A 573 38.48 7.48 4.01
C LYS A 573 37.70 6.42 4.78
N ASN A 574 36.48 6.16 4.34
CA ASN A 574 35.72 5.00 4.78
C ASN A 574 36.20 3.75 4.02
N ASN A 575 36.59 2.71 4.75
CA ASN A 575 36.81 1.39 4.20
C ASN A 575 35.99 0.38 5.00
N ALA A 576 34.81 0.01 4.46
CA ALA A 576 33.90 -0.96 5.08
C ALA A 576 33.56 -0.64 6.56
N GLY A 577 33.32 0.62 6.89
CA GLY A 577 32.97 1.08 8.23
C GLY A 577 34.17 1.49 9.10
N ILE A 578 35.41 1.26 8.63
CA ILE A 578 36.62 1.73 9.28
C ILE A 578 37.06 3.04 8.63
N PHE A 579 37.10 4.12 9.42
CA PHE A 579 37.56 5.43 8.97
C PHE A 579 39.05 5.60 9.26
N THR A 580 39.84 5.92 8.24
CA THR A 580 41.29 6.14 8.37
C THR A 580 41.73 7.45 7.71
N PRO A 581 42.68 8.20 8.29
CA PRO A 581 43.12 9.45 7.71
C PRO A 581 43.91 9.23 6.42
N VAL A 582 43.46 9.86 5.33
CA VAL A 582 44.22 10.01 4.07
C VAL A 582 44.92 11.37 3.97
N TYR A 583 44.49 12.32 4.81
CA TYR A 583 45.15 13.60 5.06
C TYR A 583 44.95 13.94 6.55
N HIS A 584 45.96 14.46 7.23
CA HIS A 584 45.77 14.98 8.58
C HIS A 584 46.80 16.05 8.97
N GLN A 585 46.35 17.01 9.76
CA GLN A 585 47.14 18.00 10.49
C GLN A 585 46.67 17.98 11.95
N GLY A 586 47.61 18.00 12.90
CA GLY A 586 47.31 17.90 14.33
C GLY A 586 46.55 19.10 14.92
N ASP A 587 46.38 19.11 16.23
CA ASP A 587 45.88 20.27 16.99
C ASP A 587 46.99 20.76 17.96
N PRO A 588 47.66 21.88 17.68
CA PRO A 588 47.46 22.78 16.53
C PRO A 588 48.07 22.21 15.22
N GLY A 589 47.50 22.61 14.08
CA GLY A 589 47.95 22.20 12.74
C GLY A 589 48.36 23.38 11.86
N ASN A 590 48.81 23.11 10.64
CA ASN A 590 49.22 24.12 9.66
C ASN A 590 48.16 24.43 8.58
N GLY A 591 46.97 23.83 8.68
CA GLY A 591 45.90 23.99 7.69
C GLY A 591 46.07 23.10 6.45
N ILE A 592 45.61 23.52 5.28
CA ILE A 592 45.58 22.70 4.06
C ILE A 592 45.90 23.53 2.81
N GLY A 593 46.77 23.01 1.94
CA GLY A 593 47.11 23.64 0.65
C GLY A 593 47.53 25.12 0.73
N GLY A 594 48.14 25.53 1.85
CA GLY A 594 48.55 26.92 2.13
C GLY A 594 47.52 27.76 2.89
N TYR A 595 46.28 27.30 3.03
CA TYR A 595 45.26 27.94 3.86
C TYR A 595 45.41 27.51 5.32
N ASN A 596 45.71 28.45 6.23
CA ASN A 596 46.19 28.12 7.57
C ASN A 596 45.13 27.60 8.57
N LEU A 597 43.83 27.82 8.34
CA LEU A 597 42.74 27.46 9.26
C LEU A 597 42.88 28.02 10.71
N LYS A 598 43.67 29.09 10.88
CA LYS A 598 43.98 29.68 12.20
C LYS A 598 42.96 30.70 12.69
N SER A 599 41.95 31.05 11.89
CA SER A 599 40.87 31.91 12.34
C SER A 599 39.70 31.06 12.82
N PRO A 600 39.09 31.39 13.97
CA PRO A 600 37.84 30.74 14.39
C PRO A 600 36.67 31.02 13.43
N ALA A 601 36.81 32.00 12.52
CA ALA A 601 35.83 32.30 11.48
C ALA A 601 35.98 31.44 10.21
N ASP A 602 37.04 30.63 10.11
CA ASP A 602 37.28 29.83 8.91
C ASP A 602 36.18 28.79 8.67
N GLN A 603 35.73 28.70 7.42
CA GLN A 603 34.71 27.75 6.98
C GLN A 603 35.18 26.99 5.73
N ALA A 604 34.66 25.78 5.55
CA ALA A 604 34.96 24.94 4.39
C ALA A 604 33.74 24.15 3.90
N PHE A 605 33.69 23.90 2.59
CA PHE A 605 32.71 23.03 1.93
C PHE A 605 33.33 22.34 0.71
N ALA A 606 32.76 21.19 0.32
CA ALA A 606 33.14 20.50 -0.90
C ALA A 606 32.54 21.20 -2.12
N PHE A 607 33.25 21.23 -3.24
CA PHE A 607 32.84 21.93 -4.45
C PHE A 607 33.26 21.17 -5.71
N ASP A 608 32.49 21.31 -6.80
CA ASP A 608 32.83 20.80 -8.13
C ASP A 608 33.36 21.97 -8.99
N TYR A 609 34.65 22.28 -8.85
CA TYR A 609 35.22 23.43 -9.55
C TYR A 609 35.34 23.22 -11.06
N ASP A 610 35.60 21.99 -11.51
CA ASP A 610 35.89 21.67 -12.91
C ASP A 610 34.71 21.08 -13.68
N HIS A 611 33.50 21.15 -13.11
CA HIS A 611 32.25 20.72 -13.73
C HIS A 611 32.20 19.21 -14.02
N SER A 612 32.91 18.42 -13.23
CA SER A 612 33.07 16.98 -13.46
C SER A 612 31.91 16.15 -12.89
N GLY A 613 31.04 16.74 -12.07
CA GLY A 613 30.03 16.08 -11.26
C GLY A 613 30.59 15.50 -9.96
N LYS A 614 31.83 15.85 -9.60
CA LYS A 614 32.53 15.31 -8.44
C LYS A 614 32.77 16.40 -7.41
N MET A 615 32.50 16.10 -6.15
CA MET A 615 32.67 17.03 -5.03
C MET A 615 34.09 16.90 -4.44
N ASP A 616 35.09 17.07 -5.30
CA ASP A 616 36.49 16.69 -5.07
C ASP A 616 37.44 17.89 -4.91
N HIS A 617 36.90 19.11 -4.93
CA HIS A 617 37.60 20.33 -4.52
C HIS A 617 37.12 20.79 -3.14
N ILE A 618 38.02 21.45 -2.39
CA ILE A 618 37.67 22.05 -1.10
C ILE A 618 37.73 23.56 -1.24
N ALA A 619 36.60 24.21 -1.05
CA ALA A 619 36.53 25.65 -0.94
C ALA A 619 36.63 26.06 0.53
N LEU A 620 37.57 26.95 0.86
CA LEU A 620 37.77 27.52 2.19
C LEU A 620 37.62 29.03 2.13
N TYR A 621 36.96 29.62 3.12
CA TYR A 621 36.78 31.07 3.17
C TYR A 621 36.76 31.60 4.60
N ARG A 622 37.11 32.88 4.75
CA ARG A 622 37.10 33.60 6.02
C ARG A 622 36.19 34.82 5.91
N PRO A 623 34.93 34.71 6.34
CA PRO A 623 34.00 35.83 6.41
C PRO A 623 34.63 37.02 7.15
N GLY A 624 34.41 38.23 6.64
CA GLY A 624 34.94 39.45 7.23
C GLY A 624 36.25 39.96 6.60
N THR A 625 36.98 39.10 5.87
CA THR A 625 38.33 39.45 5.38
C THR A 625 38.44 39.51 3.86
N GLY A 626 37.45 38.99 3.13
CA GLY A 626 37.54 38.81 1.68
C GLY A 626 38.36 37.60 1.22
N THR A 627 38.86 36.78 2.15
CA THR A 627 39.67 35.59 1.86
C THR A 627 38.79 34.44 1.36
N ILE A 628 39.16 33.84 0.22
CA ILE A 628 38.56 32.60 -0.29
C ILE A 628 39.56 31.86 -1.17
N TRP A 629 39.68 30.56 -0.95
CA TRP A 629 40.57 29.66 -1.68
C TRP A 629 39.74 28.47 -2.15
N ILE A 630 40.01 28.00 -3.36
CA ILE A 630 39.48 26.72 -3.87
C ILE A 630 40.68 25.85 -4.13
N LEU A 631 40.77 24.74 -3.40
CA LEU A 631 41.88 23.81 -3.47
C LEU A 631 41.48 22.60 -4.30
N LYS A 632 42.36 22.23 -5.23
CA LYS A 632 42.31 20.95 -5.94
C LYS A 632 43.17 19.94 -5.21
N ASN A 633 42.65 18.73 -5.03
CA ASN A 633 43.46 17.59 -4.63
C ASN A 633 44.17 17.01 -5.86
N ASN A 634 45.48 16.81 -5.77
CA ASN A 634 46.25 16.04 -6.73
C ASN A 634 47.05 14.97 -5.98
N ALA A 635 46.51 13.75 -5.95
CA ALA A 635 47.12 12.60 -5.27
C ALA A 635 47.54 12.88 -3.81
N GLY A 636 46.70 13.60 -3.05
CA GLY A 636 46.91 13.95 -1.65
C GLY A 636 47.66 15.26 -1.40
N THR A 637 48.13 15.91 -2.46
CA THR A 637 48.65 17.28 -2.38
C THR A 637 47.54 18.26 -2.75
N PHE A 638 47.17 19.14 -1.83
CA PHE A 638 46.20 20.19 -2.08
C PHE A 638 46.87 21.46 -2.57
N THR A 639 46.43 22.00 -3.71
CA THR A 639 46.96 23.23 -4.30
C THR A 639 45.83 24.17 -4.70
N PRO A 640 45.99 25.49 -4.54
CA PRO A 640 44.96 26.46 -4.94
C PRO A 640 44.79 26.51 -6.46
N VAL A 641 43.55 26.35 -6.92
CA VAL A 641 43.09 26.66 -8.29
C VAL A 641 42.37 28.01 -8.36
N TYR A 642 41.97 28.54 -7.21
CA TYR A 642 41.52 29.92 -7.02
C TYR A 642 42.00 30.40 -5.66
N GLN A 643 42.46 31.65 -5.54
CA GLN A 643 42.99 32.18 -4.29
C GLN A 643 42.81 33.69 -4.17
N GLN A 644 42.29 34.12 -3.03
CA GLN A 644 42.34 35.47 -2.49
C GLN A 644 42.92 35.39 -1.08
N GLY A 645 44.00 36.13 -0.81
CA GLY A 645 44.69 36.13 0.48
C GLY A 645 43.87 36.77 1.61
N ASP A 646 44.51 36.98 2.77
CA ASP A 646 43.95 37.73 3.90
C ASP A 646 44.76 39.02 4.09
N PRO A 647 44.20 40.22 3.82
CA PRO A 647 42.86 40.45 3.29
C PRO A 647 42.74 40.12 1.80
N GLY A 648 41.53 39.79 1.36
CA GLY A 648 41.21 39.44 -0.02
C GLY A 648 40.16 40.36 -0.62
N ASN A 649 39.92 40.22 -1.93
CA ASN A 649 38.89 40.99 -2.64
C ASN A 649 37.56 40.23 -2.80
N GLY A 650 37.45 39.01 -2.25
CA GLY A 650 36.30 38.13 -2.45
C GLY A 650 36.26 37.50 -3.85
N ILE A 651 35.09 37.06 -4.31
CA ILE A 651 34.94 36.22 -5.51
C ILE A 651 33.82 36.70 -6.41
N GLY A 652 34.07 36.81 -7.71
CA GLY A 652 33.08 37.20 -8.73
C GLY A 652 32.34 38.51 -8.45
N GLY A 653 32.98 39.46 -7.74
CA GLY A 653 32.40 40.74 -7.33
C GLY A 653 31.78 40.75 -5.92
N TYR A 654 31.57 39.59 -5.31
CA TYR A 654 31.10 39.47 -3.93
C TYR A 654 32.29 39.60 -2.95
N ASN A 655 32.33 40.65 -2.15
CA ASN A 655 33.53 41.06 -1.42
C ASN A 655 33.95 40.17 -0.22
N LEU A 656 33.05 39.34 0.33
CA LEU A 656 33.28 38.52 1.53
C LEU A 656 33.80 39.29 2.77
N LYS A 657 33.52 40.60 2.86
CA LYS A 657 34.01 41.49 3.93
C LYS A 657 33.09 41.55 5.15
N SER A 658 31.96 40.87 5.14
CA SER A 658 31.09 40.77 6.32
C SER A 658 31.37 39.47 7.07
N PRO A 659 31.48 39.49 8.41
CA PRO A 659 31.58 38.26 9.20
C PRO A 659 30.32 37.39 9.11
N ALA A 660 29.20 37.93 8.62
CA ALA A 660 27.97 37.19 8.38
C ALA A 660 27.94 36.45 7.04
N ASP A 661 28.93 36.64 6.16
CA ASP A 661 28.93 36.03 4.83
C ASP A 661 28.98 34.49 4.91
N GLN A 662 28.16 33.84 4.08
CA GLN A 662 28.04 32.39 3.97
C GLN A 662 28.09 31.98 2.50
N ILE A 663 28.62 30.78 2.23
CA ILE A 663 28.74 30.23 0.87
C ILE A 663 28.32 28.75 0.88
N ILE A 664 27.54 28.35 -0.13
CA ILE A 664 27.22 26.95 -0.40
C ILE A 664 27.47 26.62 -1.88
N ALA A 665 27.76 25.35 -2.16
CA ALA A 665 27.73 24.80 -3.51
C ALA A 665 26.29 24.51 -3.93
N PHE A 666 25.93 24.84 -5.18
CA PHE A 666 24.57 24.74 -5.69
C PHE A 666 24.56 24.22 -7.12
N ASP A 667 23.57 23.39 -7.48
CA ASP A 667 23.33 22.95 -8.85
C ASP A 667 22.28 23.86 -9.50
N TYR A 668 22.74 24.99 -10.02
CA TYR A 668 21.84 26.00 -10.60
C TYR A 668 21.17 25.54 -11.89
N GLU A 669 21.83 24.69 -12.69
CA GLU A 669 21.39 24.26 -14.02
C GLU A 669 20.67 22.91 -14.01
N HIS A 670 20.39 22.32 -12.83
CA HIS A 670 19.74 20.99 -12.69
C HIS A 670 20.55 19.86 -13.34
N SER A 671 21.87 20.01 -13.39
CA SER A 671 22.79 19.18 -14.16
C SER A 671 23.31 17.95 -13.39
N GLY A 672 23.03 17.88 -12.10
CA GLY A 672 23.66 16.96 -11.15
C GLY A 672 25.02 17.41 -10.66
N LYS A 673 25.47 18.62 -11.04
CA LYS A 673 26.78 19.19 -10.70
C LYS A 673 26.59 20.37 -9.77
N ARG A 674 27.26 20.37 -8.62
CA ARG A 674 27.23 21.50 -7.68
C ARG A 674 28.42 22.42 -7.94
N ASP A 675 28.42 23.01 -9.12
CA ASP A 675 29.49 23.82 -9.71
C ASP A 675 29.20 25.34 -9.72
N TYR A 676 28.09 25.75 -9.10
CA TYR A 676 27.78 27.15 -8.80
C TYR A 676 27.99 27.45 -7.32
N LEU A 677 28.32 28.71 -7.02
CA LEU A 677 28.40 29.22 -5.65
C LEU A 677 27.17 30.07 -5.35
N ALA A 678 26.39 29.72 -4.34
CA ALA A 678 25.40 30.62 -3.76
C ALA A 678 25.99 31.29 -2.50
N LEU A 679 26.17 32.61 -2.56
CA LEU A 679 26.72 33.42 -1.48
C LEU A 679 25.62 34.30 -0.90
N TYR A 680 25.50 34.36 0.42
CA TYR A 680 24.46 35.16 1.07
C TYR A 680 24.96 35.80 2.37
N ARG A 681 24.31 36.90 2.76
CA ARG A 681 24.58 37.63 4.00
C ARG A 681 23.29 37.78 4.81
N PRO A 682 23.06 36.87 5.78
CA PRO A 682 21.92 36.95 6.69
C PRO A 682 21.84 38.32 7.35
N GLY A 683 20.64 38.90 7.40
CA GLY A 683 20.40 40.20 8.00
C GLY A 683 20.35 41.37 7.03
N THR A 684 20.74 41.16 5.76
CA THR A 684 20.88 42.26 4.78
C THR A 684 20.06 42.06 3.50
N GLY A 685 19.49 40.88 3.31
CA GLY A 685 18.83 40.52 2.04
C GLY A 685 19.76 40.26 0.86
N THR A 686 21.08 40.30 1.07
CA THR A 686 22.08 40.03 0.02
C THR A 686 22.14 38.53 -0.31
N ILE A 687 22.01 38.19 -1.60
CA ILE A 687 22.29 36.85 -2.12
C ILE A 687 22.72 36.88 -3.58
N TRP A 688 23.79 36.17 -3.91
CA TRP A 688 24.39 36.09 -5.23
C TRP A 688 24.54 34.62 -5.61
N ILE A 689 24.37 34.30 -6.89
CA ILE A 689 24.72 33.00 -7.45
C ILE A 689 25.75 33.22 -8.54
N LEU A 690 26.91 32.60 -8.39
CA LEU A 690 28.04 32.75 -9.30
C LEU A 690 28.24 31.48 -10.12
N LYS A 691 28.43 31.66 -11.42
CA LYS A 691 28.90 30.64 -12.36
C LYS A 691 30.41 30.67 -12.42
N ASN A 692 31.06 29.50 -12.37
CA ASN A 692 32.47 29.36 -12.74
C ASN A 692 32.58 29.16 -14.25
N ASN A 693 33.41 29.96 -14.91
CA ASN A 693 33.80 29.80 -16.30
C ASN A 693 35.33 29.73 -16.37
N ALA A 694 35.87 28.51 -16.34
CA ALA A 694 37.32 28.25 -16.42
C ALA A 694 38.15 29.08 -15.41
N GLY A 695 37.67 29.18 -14.17
CA GLY A 695 38.33 29.90 -13.07
C GLY A 695 37.93 31.36 -12.91
N THR A 696 37.12 31.89 -13.83
CA THR A 696 36.50 33.21 -13.69
C THR A 696 35.08 33.05 -13.16
N PHE A 697 34.79 33.64 -11.99
CA PHE A 697 33.46 33.61 -11.40
C PHE A 697 32.65 34.84 -11.80
N THR A 698 31.43 34.64 -12.30
CA THR A 698 30.53 35.73 -12.72
C THR A 698 29.11 35.52 -12.19
N PRO A 699 28.40 36.58 -11.76
CA PRO A 699 27.05 36.44 -11.24
C PRO A 699 26.04 36.07 -12.34
N VAL A 700 25.21 35.07 -12.07
CA VAL A 700 24.00 34.69 -12.84
C VAL A 700 22.71 35.09 -12.11
N TYR A 701 22.82 35.37 -10.82
CA TYR A 701 21.80 36.02 -10.00
C TYR A 701 22.50 36.92 -8.99
N GLN A 702 22.00 38.13 -8.75
CA GLN A 702 22.58 39.02 -7.74
C GLN A 702 21.53 39.94 -7.11
N GLN A 703 21.61 40.07 -5.80
CA GLN A 703 20.94 41.10 -5.00
C GLN A 703 22.01 41.80 -4.17
N GLY A 704 22.05 43.13 -4.24
CA GLY A 704 23.08 43.95 -3.59
C GLY A 704 23.04 43.88 -2.06
N ASP A 705 23.83 44.75 -1.42
CA ASP A 705 23.79 44.99 0.02
C ASP A 705 23.38 46.45 0.29
N PRO A 706 22.14 46.73 0.75
CA PRO A 706 21.09 45.76 1.05
C PRO A 706 20.44 45.17 -0.21
N GLY A 707 19.86 43.98 -0.07
CA GLY A 707 19.17 43.26 -1.13
C GLY A 707 17.74 42.90 -0.74
N ASN A 708 16.97 42.39 -1.69
CA ASN A 708 15.57 41.97 -1.45
C ASN A 708 15.41 40.47 -1.17
N GLY A 709 16.51 39.73 -1.01
CA GLY A 709 16.51 38.29 -0.87
C GLY A 709 16.21 37.54 -2.18
N ILE A 710 15.60 36.36 -2.10
CA ILE A 710 15.40 35.49 -3.26
C ILE A 710 14.05 34.81 -3.21
N GLY A 711 13.34 34.77 -4.35
CA GLY A 711 12.03 34.12 -4.49
C GLY A 711 10.99 34.50 -3.44
N GLY A 712 11.02 35.75 -2.96
CA GLY A 712 10.13 36.27 -1.92
C GLY A 712 10.63 36.08 -0.48
N TYR A 713 11.67 35.27 -0.25
CA TYR A 713 12.31 35.15 1.05
C TYR A 713 13.33 36.28 1.26
N ASN A 714 13.09 37.14 2.24
CA ASN A 714 13.79 38.42 2.36
C ASN A 714 15.25 38.37 2.86
N LEU A 715 15.70 37.28 3.51
CA LEU A 715 17.05 37.16 4.09
C LEU A 715 17.44 38.29 5.08
N MET A 716 16.45 38.95 5.69
CA MET A 716 16.65 40.11 6.57
C MET A 716 16.92 39.75 8.03
N SER A 717 16.93 38.46 8.40
CA SER A 717 17.31 38.04 9.75
C SER A 717 18.72 37.47 9.76
N THR A 718 19.50 37.81 10.78
CA THR A 718 20.82 37.21 11.04
C THR A 718 20.73 35.71 11.37
N ALA A 719 19.54 35.23 11.74
CA ALA A 719 19.27 33.82 11.95
C ALA A 719 19.05 33.05 10.64
N ASP A 720 18.88 33.72 9.50
CA ASP A 720 18.54 33.06 8.24
C ASP A 720 19.69 32.12 7.79
N ARG A 721 19.30 30.96 7.25
CA ARG A 721 20.20 29.92 6.77
C ARG A 721 19.72 29.41 5.41
N VAL A 722 20.65 29.01 4.56
CA VAL A 722 20.38 28.49 3.21
C VAL A 722 21.18 27.23 2.99
N PHE A 723 20.57 26.20 2.39
CA PHE A 723 21.27 25.03 1.88
C PHE A 723 20.65 24.53 0.57
N ALA A 724 21.45 23.85 -0.23
CA ALA A 724 20.99 23.19 -1.45
C ALA A 724 20.24 21.91 -1.10
N PHE A 725 19.09 21.68 -1.74
CA PHE A 725 18.16 20.61 -1.41
C PHE A 725 17.64 19.91 -2.66
N ASP A 726 17.51 18.60 -2.61
CA ASP A 726 16.82 17.81 -3.64
C ASP A 726 15.37 17.60 -3.22
N TYR A 727 14.51 18.58 -3.52
CA TYR A 727 13.08 18.50 -3.24
C TYR A 727 12.36 17.49 -4.14
N ALA A 728 12.87 17.29 -5.35
CA ALA A 728 12.20 16.52 -6.39
C ALA A 728 12.54 15.03 -6.38
N HIS A 729 13.46 14.59 -5.50
CA HIS A 729 14.06 13.26 -5.50
C HIS A 729 14.76 12.93 -6.83
N SER A 730 15.32 13.94 -7.49
CA SER A 730 15.97 13.81 -8.80
C SER A 730 17.41 13.30 -8.71
N GLY A 731 18.00 13.28 -7.51
CA GLY A 731 19.42 13.11 -7.28
C GLY A 731 20.21 14.43 -7.35
N ASN A 732 19.55 15.55 -7.67
CA ASN A 732 20.20 16.85 -7.88
C ASN A 732 19.83 17.81 -6.74
N SER A 733 20.83 18.41 -6.10
CA SER A 733 20.60 19.46 -5.08
C SER A 733 20.37 20.82 -5.73
N ASP A 734 19.28 20.93 -6.48
CA ASP A 734 18.95 22.01 -7.42
C ASP A 734 17.84 22.96 -6.93
N HIS A 735 17.35 22.75 -5.71
CA HIS A 735 16.49 23.70 -4.98
C HIS A 735 17.27 24.38 -3.86
N LEU A 736 16.83 25.58 -3.46
CA LEU A 736 17.35 26.27 -2.27
C LEU A 736 16.34 26.15 -1.13
N ALA A 737 16.74 25.56 -0.01
CA ALA A 737 15.98 25.60 1.22
C ALA A 737 16.47 26.76 2.10
N LEU A 738 15.59 27.72 2.38
CA LEU A 738 15.85 28.88 3.23
C LEU A 738 15.02 28.78 4.50
N TYR A 739 15.64 28.90 5.65
CA TYR A 739 14.95 28.75 6.94
C TYR A 739 15.46 29.72 7.99
N ARG A 740 14.56 30.03 8.95
CA ARG A 740 14.83 30.91 10.09
C ARG A 740 14.58 30.15 11.39
N PRO A 741 15.62 29.57 11.99
CA PRO A 741 15.55 28.91 13.28
C PRO A 741 14.86 29.77 14.34
N GLY A 742 14.11 29.13 15.24
CA GLY A 742 13.38 29.80 16.33
C GLY A 742 12.05 30.46 15.92
N THR A 743 11.75 30.53 14.62
CA THR A 743 10.50 31.16 14.13
C THR A 743 9.54 30.22 13.44
N GLY A 744 9.95 28.97 13.18
CA GLY A 744 9.18 28.00 12.40
C GLY A 744 9.10 28.30 10.90
N THR A 745 9.88 29.26 10.38
CA THR A 745 9.86 29.62 8.95
C THR A 745 10.82 28.76 8.14
N ILE A 746 10.34 28.09 7.08
CA ILE A 746 11.12 27.42 6.04
C ILE A 746 10.46 27.58 4.68
N TRP A 747 11.25 27.85 3.64
CA TRP A 747 10.84 28.00 2.26
C TRP A 747 11.75 27.13 1.40
N ILE A 748 11.18 26.42 0.43
CA ILE A 748 11.94 25.67 -0.58
C ILE A 748 11.71 26.39 -1.90
N LEU A 749 12.78 26.84 -2.54
CA LEU A 749 12.73 27.59 -3.78
C LEU A 749 13.26 26.75 -4.93
N LYS A 750 12.48 26.69 -6.01
CA LYS A 750 12.91 26.14 -7.28
C LYS A 750 13.47 27.25 -8.17
N ASN A 751 14.58 26.98 -8.85
CA ASN A 751 15.06 27.79 -9.96
C ASN A 751 14.32 27.42 -11.26
N ASN A 752 13.77 28.41 -11.95
CA ASN A 752 13.19 28.27 -13.28
C ASN A 752 13.85 29.31 -14.19
N ALA A 753 14.90 28.89 -14.91
CA ALA A 753 15.66 29.74 -15.83
C ALA A 753 16.09 31.10 -15.22
N GLY A 754 16.55 31.06 -13.96
CA GLY A 754 17.04 32.22 -13.21
C GLY A 754 16.00 32.96 -12.36
N THR A 755 14.74 32.53 -12.41
CA THR A 755 13.70 32.99 -11.49
C THR A 755 13.48 31.98 -10.38
N PHE A 756 13.56 32.42 -9.12
CA PHE A 756 13.33 31.56 -7.95
C PHE A 756 11.90 31.71 -7.43
N THR A 757 11.21 30.60 -7.20
CA THR A 757 9.83 30.60 -6.69
C THR A 757 9.64 29.51 -5.63
N PRO A 758 8.84 29.74 -4.57
CA PRO A 758 8.49 28.70 -3.60
C PRO A 758 7.79 27.50 -4.26
N VAL A 759 8.02 26.29 -3.72
CA VAL A 759 7.37 25.03 -4.14
C VAL A 759 6.64 24.33 -3.01
#